data_AF-A0A3M0W8P9-F1
#
_entry.id   AF-A0A3M0W8P9-F1
#
_cell.length_a   1.000
_cell.length_b   1.000
_cell.length_c   1.000
_cell.angle_alpha   90.00
_cell.angle_beta   90.00
_cell.angle_gamma   90.00
#
_symmetry.space_group_name_H-M   'P 1'
#
loop_
_entity.id
_entity.type
_entity.pdbx_description
1 polymer ?
#
loop_
_entity_poly.entity_id
_entity_poly.type
_entity_poly.pdbx_seq_one_letter_code
_entity_poly.pdbx_strand_id
1 'polypeptide(L)'
;MALSVINGTYAGLRNEEYQTDYFLGIPYALPPVGDLRFQVPQPLNTTWTERKEATEYGSACVGYGEDTDISIGGFVDEDCLTLNIIRPSGHTEASVLPVLVWIHGGGYRAGSSREERYNLTFLVQELALSWIQENIAAFGGDPKRVTIWGESAAIGVSGSAAGFGIVDARADSAEKTYTQMVDEVGCASASDQVECLRSLPFNTLNDAFNYTFGVTNSRNELTFGPIPDGDIIFQDPTSQVQNGKFVDVPIMIGDCDDEGTFFASMAPGHWGINTDDELINHLSEYGISRDVIDDLLRLYPQDSPILIPRSVKGNFNSTIGYQWKRLATIIGDLTVIGPRRLSLSKWAQLSQNPIFTFRFDVVPNGFPDWLAATHGVDIPFTFHNVKGVGFPDISSPFLGPNPFHGKPKSYFNLAGLVSRMWISFTHNGNPNFAGRRSNFHQSAVVSTDGVYEELTAMRVRTPWIVALRRSQEKEKEKKETAGSPAVQVDLRPKKMSDSYVSVVLPLAQDPWLLDKYANYTGQIRTGALLMDLDALAGVVAYRHTGEGVSTVTAAVDRITIKNPPKEICDLELSGQVTFATGRSSMEVTLQVAKAPSAPGHKVQPDEVYMTCSMTMVSLDPATKKPTQVAPLEVTTPEEKALFARGEQNYKRKKALRSSHITVKAPDEEEGGLIHKMWTDSLAYADSQNAAQQPSNMINMSKTTIHSTQIMQPQYRNRHNFMIFGGFLLKTSFELAFTCAASFSHTRPRFVNLDPSTFEEPVPVGSVLYASATVTYTEPISSGGTRIQVMVRTHVRNVEHKERERKNTGTFFYTFNSPASVNVLPQSYGEAMMWVNGRRRAKRLVEALAAEKQADSLTVTQKEAGVTE
;
A
#
# COMPACT_ATOMS: atom_id res chain seq x y z
N MET A 1 44.71 21.24 -3.94
CA MET A 1 43.31 21.16 -4.40
C MET A 1 42.69 22.54 -4.31
N ALA A 2 41.78 22.89 -5.20
CA ALA A 2 41.11 24.19 -5.20
C ALA A 2 39.62 24.01 -5.55
N LEU A 3 38.79 24.89 -5.00
CA LEU A 3 37.35 24.98 -5.27
C LEU A 3 37.04 26.40 -5.72
N SER A 4 36.59 26.56 -6.97
CA SER A 4 36.18 27.87 -7.49
C SER A 4 34.67 28.05 -7.32
N VAL A 5 34.28 29.18 -6.73
CA VAL A 5 32.89 29.64 -6.60
C VAL A 5 32.74 31.00 -7.28
N ILE A 6 31.51 31.50 -7.38
CA ILE A 6 31.21 32.79 -8.04
C ILE A 6 32.03 33.95 -7.44
N ASN A 7 32.25 33.93 -6.11
CA ASN A 7 32.96 34.99 -5.41
C ASN A 7 34.49 34.87 -5.44
N GLY A 8 35.06 33.71 -5.82
CA GLY A 8 36.51 33.49 -5.85
C GLY A 8 36.91 32.03 -5.62
N THR A 9 38.19 31.77 -5.32
CA THR A 9 38.72 30.41 -5.17
C THR A 9 39.13 30.10 -3.73
N TYR A 10 38.80 28.90 -3.26
CA TYR A 10 39.22 28.33 -1.98
C TYR A 10 40.29 27.24 -2.15
N ALA A 11 41.24 27.16 -1.22
CA ALA A 11 42.19 26.07 -1.04
C ALA A 11 41.70 25.14 0.08
N GLY A 12 41.72 23.82 -0.15
CA GLY A 12 41.20 22.82 0.80
C GLY A 12 42.30 21.97 1.44
N LEU A 13 41.90 20.85 2.04
CA LEU A 13 42.79 19.79 2.53
C LEU A 13 42.54 18.47 1.81
N ARG A 14 43.56 17.62 1.71
CA ARG A 14 43.44 16.26 1.21
C ARG A 14 43.68 15.32 2.37
N ASN A 15 42.75 14.40 2.55
CA ASN A 15 42.93 13.28 3.44
C ASN A 15 43.37 12.05 2.64
N GLU A 16 44.65 11.70 2.75
CA GLU A 16 45.27 10.55 2.08
C GLU A 16 44.75 9.21 2.63
N GLU A 17 44.43 9.13 3.93
CA GLU A 17 43.91 7.90 4.55
C GLU A 17 42.54 7.52 3.97
N TYR A 18 41.69 8.52 3.76
CA TYR A 18 40.32 8.30 3.31
C TYR A 18 40.10 8.59 1.82
N GLN A 19 41.12 9.07 1.11
CA GLN A 19 41.06 9.49 -0.30
C GLN A 19 39.94 10.51 -0.56
N THR A 20 39.86 11.53 0.30
CA THR A 20 38.86 12.61 0.24
C THR A 20 39.50 14.00 0.24
N ASP A 21 38.88 14.94 -0.47
CA ASP A 21 39.21 16.37 -0.43
C ASP A 21 38.18 17.09 0.45
N TYR A 22 38.66 17.93 1.37
CA TYR A 22 37.86 18.72 2.32
C TYR A 22 37.97 20.21 2.01
N PHE A 23 36.82 20.90 2.06
CA PHE A 23 36.74 22.35 2.08
C PHE A 23 35.81 22.75 3.23
N LEU A 24 36.39 23.26 4.29
CA LEU A 24 35.74 23.45 5.57
C LEU A 24 35.58 24.95 5.87
N GLY A 25 34.52 25.30 6.60
CA GLY A 25 34.28 26.67 7.06
C GLY A 25 34.02 27.68 5.95
N ILE A 26 33.44 27.26 4.83
CA ILE A 26 33.14 28.17 3.71
C ILE A 26 31.93 29.05 4.09
N PRO A 27 32.05 30.39 4.12
CA PRO A 27 30.92 31.26 4.37
C PRO A 27 29.92 31.20 3.21
N TYR A 28 28.63 31.02 3.52
CA TYR A 28 27.55 31.07 2.53
C TYR A 28 26.70 32.35 2.61
N ALA A 29 26.86 33.12 3.68
CA ALA A 29 26.21 34.41 3.90
C ALA A 29 27.15 35.36 4.65
N LEU A 30 26.78 36.64 4.70
CA LEU A 30 27.44 37.62 5.57
C LEU A 30 27.21 37.27 7.05
N PRO A 31 28.20 37.52 7.93
CA PRO A 31 28.05 37.27 9.37
C PRO A 31 26.82 38.01 9.95
N PRO A 32 25.93 37.34 10.68
CA PRO A 32 24.68 37.93 11.20
C PRO A 32 24.92 38.76 12.48
N VAL A 33 25.93 39.64 12.46
CA VAL A 33 26.34 40.49 13.59
C VAL A 33 25.90 41.94 13.41
N GLY A 34 25.80 42.68 14.52
CA GLY A 34 25.40 44.09 14.52
C GLY A 34 24.04 44.31 13.84
N ASP A 35 24.00 45.17 12.83
CA ASP A 35 22.78 45.50 12.07
C ASP A 35 22.15 44.29 11.36
N LEU A 36 22.93 43.23 11.10
CA LEU A 36 22.46 42.00 10.48
C LEU A 36 21.88 40.98 11.49
N ARG A 37 21.99 41.25 12.79
CA ARG A 37 21.37 40.40 13.82
C ARG A 37 19.84 40.46 13.68
N PHE A 38 19.18 39.30 13.76
CA PHE A 38 17.73 39.14 13.56
C PHE A 38 17.21 39.58 12.18
N GLN A 39 18.07 39.55 11.15
CA GLN A 39 17.68 39.81 9.77
C GLN A 39 17.75 38.52 8.94
N VAL A 40 17.07 38.53 7.80
CA VAL A 40 17.23 37.49 6.78
C VAL A 40 18.71 37.47 6.33
N PRO A 41 19.38 36.29 6.30
CA PRO A 41 20.78 36.18 5.90
C PRO A 41 21.04 36.84 4.53
N GLN A 42 22.08 37.66 4.47
CA GLN A 42 22.45 38.39 3.26
C GLN A 42 23.56 37.65 2.49
N PRO A 43 23.49 37.58 1.15
CA PRO A 43 24.53 36.94 0.36
C PRO A 43 25.87 37.68 0.44
N LEU A 44 26.96 36.96 0.23
CA LEU A 44 28.29 37.56 0.13
C LEU A 44 28.34 38.58 -1.02
N ASN A 45 28.68 39.83 -0.70
CA ASN A 45 28.70 40.95 -1.66
C ASN A 45 30.10 41.26 -2.21
N THR A 46 31.14 40.53 -1.77
CA THR A 46 32.52 40.72 -2.21
C THR A 46 33.00 39.58 -3.11
N THR A 47 33.83 39.91 -4.09
CA THR A 47 34.60 38.93 -4.87
C THR A 47 36.10 39.11 -4.62
N TRP A 48 36.89 38.03 -4.70
CA TRP A 48 38.32 38.05 -4.45
C TRP A 48 39.09 37.25 -5.50
N THR A 49 40.34 37.67 -5.77
CA THR A 49 41.24 37.02 -6.74
C THR A 49 42.27 36.10 -6.08
N GLU A 50 42.62 36.37 -4.82
CA GLU A 50 43.57 35.54 -4.07
C GLU A 50 42.91 34.27 -3.52
N ARG A 51 43.65 33.18 -3.37
CA ARG A 51 43.06 31.97 -2.80
C ARG A 51 42.81 32.15 -1.30
N LYS A 52 41.59 31.84 -0.84
CA LYS A 52 41.24 31.78 0.59
C LYS A 52 41.40 30.35 1.11
N GLU A 53 41.88 30.18 2.34
CA GLU A 53 41.96 28.86 2.97
C GLU A 53 40.57 28.40 3.45
N ALA A 54 40.25 27.13 3.21
CA ALA A 54 39.05 26.43 3.66
C ALA A 54 39.47 25.08 4.29
N THR A 55 40.38 25.16 5.25
CA THR A 55 41.07 24.00 5.84
C THR A 55 40.60 23.66 7.25
N GLU A 56 39.77 24.53 7.85
CA GLU A 56 39.28 24.39 9.21
C GLU A 56 37.76 24.58 9.24
N TYR A 57 37.09 23.85 10.13
CA TYR A 57 35.65 24.05 10.34
C TYR A 57 35.37 25.45 10.90
N GLY A 58 34.29 26.08 10.45
CA GLY A 58 33.78 27.30 11.06
C GLY A 58 33.26 27.08 12.48
N SER A 59 32.96 28.18 13.18
CA SER A 59 32.31 28.15 14.48
C SER A 59 30.86 27.64 14.36
N ALA A 60 30.39 26.94 15.38
CA ALA A 60 28.97 26.63 15.52
C ALA A 60 28.18 27.89 15.84
N CYS A 61 26.91 27.93 15.43
CA CYS A 61 26.02 28.98 15.89
C CYS A 61 25.79 28.83 17.39
N VAL A 62 25.71 29.97 18.06
CA VAL A 62 25.41 30.03 19.49
C VAL A 62 24.03 29.42 19.71
N GLY A 63 24.00 28.33 20.48
CA GLY A 63 22.78 27.70 20.95
C GLY A 63 22.45 28.10 22.39
N TYR A 64 21.24 27.76 22.84
CA TYR A 64 20.75 28.06 24.18
C TYR A 64 20.33 26.76 24.88
N GLY A 65 20.81 26.56 26.11
CA GLY A 65 20.73 25.27 26.83
C GLY A 65 22.01 24.42 26.69
N GLU A 66 22.35 23.69 27.77
CA GLU A 66 23.68 23.14 28.12
C GLU A 66 24.39 22.19 27.09
N ASP A 67 23.79 21.85 25.95
CA ASP A 67 24.31 20.82 25.02
C ASP A 67 25.32 21.32 23.97
N THR A 68 25.45 22.64 23.77
CA THR A 68 26.39 23.16 22.76
C THR A 68 27.84 23.10 23.21
N ASP A 69 28.19 22.95 24.48
CA ASP A 69 29.61 23.10 24.88
C ASP A 69 30.42 21.78 24.78
N ILE A 70 29.79 20.64 25.10
CA ILE A 70 30.51 19.36 25.32
C ILE A 70 30.90 18.65 24.02
N SER A 71 30.06 18.69 22.97
CA SER A 71 30.27 17.90 21.73
C SER A 71 31.07 18.62 20.65
N ILE A 72 31.11 19.95 20.68
CA ILE A 72 31.80 20.81 19.70
C ILE A 72 32.99 21.56 20.28
N GLY A 73 33.33 21.35 21.56
CA GLY A 73 34.56 21.84 22.19
C GLY A 73 34.63 23.36 22.38
N GLY A 74 33.49 24.01 22.64
CA GLY A 74 33.42 25.45 22.90
C GLY A 74 33.61 26.37 21.68
N PHE A 75 33.65 25.83 20.46
CA PHE A 75 33.78 26.63 19.23
C PHE A 75 32.42 27.20 18.78
N VAL A 76 31.94 28.24 19.46
CA VAL A 76 30.69 28.96 19.16
C VAL A 76 30.95 30.44 18.84
N ASP A 77 30.23 30.99 17.86
CA ASP A 77 30.30 32.41 17.48
C ASP A 77 28.98 32.86 16.83
N GLU A 78 28.70 34.17 16.81
CA GLU A 78 27.63 34.74 15.97
C GLU A 78 28.02 34.68 14.48
N ASP A 79 29.31 34.76 14.15
CA ASP A 79 29.82 34.48 12.80
C ASP A 79 29.91 32.97 12.54
N CYS A 80 28.75 32.36 12.31
CA CYS A 80 28.60 30.90 12.20
C CYS A 80 28.01 30.41 10.87
N LEU A 81 27.67 31.31 9.93
CA LEU A 81 26.98 30.96 8.67
C LEU A 81 27.95 30.36 7.63
N THR A 82 28.46 29.18 7.97
CA THR A 82 29.44 28.43 7.20
C THR A 82 28.94 27.03 6.83
N LEU A 83 29.47 26.50 5.73
CA LEU A 83 29.23 25.13 5.28
C LEU A 83 30.54 24.40 5.04
N ASN A 84 30.46 23.07 5.04
CA ASN A 84 31.58 22.17 4.79
C ASN A 84 31.27 21.30 3.57
N ILE A 85 32.26 21.12 2.70
CA ILE A 85 32.15 20.30 1.49
C ILE A 85 33.21 19.22 1.57
N ILE A 86 32.76 17.97 1.48
CA ILE A 86 33.62 16.79 1.43
C ILE A 86 33.32 16.06 0.12
N ARG A 87 34.36 15.69 -0.63
CA ARG A 87 34.24 14.95 -1.90
C ARG A 87 35.37 13.93 -2.06
N PRO A 88 35.25 12.95 -2.98
CA PRO A 88 36.36 12.07 -3.33
C PRO A 88 37.57 12.85 -3.89
N SER A 89 38.78 12.40 -3.56
CA SER A 89 40.04 12.92 -4.11
C SER A 89 40.19 12.59 -5.60
N GLY A 90 40.96 13.41 -6.33
CA GLY A 90 41.27 13.18 -7.76
C GLY A 90 40.18 13.61 -8.74
N HIS A 91 39.20 14.37 -8.26
CA HIS A 91 38.03 14.83 -9.01
C HIS A 91 38.35 15.99 -10.00
N THR A 92 37.67 16.05 -11.17
CA THR A 92 37.84 17.10 -12.21
C THR A 92 36.50 17.76 -12.61
N GLU A 93 36.50 19.03 -13.05
CA GLU A 93 35.30 19.80 -13.43
C GLU A 93 34.48 19.19 -14.58
N ALA A 94 35.02 18.24 -15.36
CA ALA A 94 34.36 17.61 -16.52
C ALA A 94 33.23 16.64 -16.14
N SER A 95 32.79 16.74 -14.89
CA SER A 95 32.00 15.76 -14.23
C SER A 95 30.96 16.58 -13.33
N VAL A 96 29.69 16.16 -13.03
CA VAL A 96 28.40 16.58 -12.31
C VAL A 96 27.69 15.71 -11.11
N LEU A 97 28.17 15.58 -9.82
CA LEU A 97 27.92 14.41 -8.89
C LEU A 97 26.57 14.59 -8.20
N PRO A 98 25.84 13.53 -7.78
CA PRO A 98 24.73 13.75 -6.85
C PRO A 98 25.25 14.46 -5.59
N VAL A 99 24.51 15.47 -5.14
CA VAL A 99 24.86 16.26 -3.96
C VAL A 99 23.94 15.85 -2.82
N LEU A 100 24.53 15.40 -1.71
CA LEU A 100 23.82 15.14 -0.46
C LEU A 100 24.11 16.30 0.51
N VAL A 101 23.06 16.99 0.94
CA VAL A 101 23.15 18.12 1.88
C VAL A 101 22.60 17.69 3.23
N TRP A 102 23.47 17.67 4.23
CA TRP A 102 23.10 17.40 5.62
C TRP A 102 22.66 18.68 6.32
N ILE A 103 21.52 18.61 7.02
CA ILE A 103 21.04 19.64 7.93
C ILE A 103 20.96 19.02 9.32
N HIS A 104 21.72 19.56 10.27
CA HIS A 104 21.79 19.01 11.63
C HIS A 104 20.50 19.29 12.42
N GLY A 105 20.18 18.39 13.34
CA GLY A 105 19.13 18.56 14.34
C GLY A 105 19.54 19.51 15.47
N GLY A 106 18.87 19.39 16.61
CA GLY A 106 19.12 20.23 17.81
C GLY A 106 17.93 21.09 18.25
N GLY A 107 16.70 20.74 17.82
CA GLY A 107 15.47 21.33 18.33
C GLY A 107 15.33 22.84 18.10
N TYR A 108 15.96 23.37 17.04
CA TYR A 108 16.05 24.82 16.73
C TYR A 108 16.75 25.69 17.78
N ARG A 109 17.42 25.08 18.77
CA ARG A 109 18.13 25.76 19.85
C ARG A 109 19.62 25.43 19.91
N ALA A 110 20.07 24.43 19.17
CA ALA A 110 21.45 23.94 19.15
C ALA A 110 21.75 23.18 17.84
N GLY A 111 22.98 22.66 17.75
CA GLY A 111 23.46 21.78 16.67
C GLY A 111 24.53 22.44 15.81
N SER A 112 25.41 21.63 15.20
CA SER A 112 26.48 22.14 14.34
C SER A 112 26.91 21.18 13.23
N SER A 113 27.30 21.74 12.09
CA SER A 113 27.96 20.98 11.02
C SER A 113 29.42 20.60 11.34
N ARG A 114 29.98 21.12 12.45
CA ARG A 114 31.33 20.78 12.96
C ARG A 114 31.35 19.47 13.76
N GLU A 115 30.19 18.95 14.17
CA GLU A 115 30.12 17.76 15.00
C GLU A 115 30.77 16.55 14.33
N GLU A 116 31.75 15.95 14.99
CA GLU A 116 32.53 14.84 14.44
C GLU A 116 31.68 13.58 14.17
N ARG A 117 30.52 13.47 14.83
CA ARG A 117 29.55 12.38 14.62
C ARG A 117 28.99 12.35 13.20
N TYR A 118 28.92 13.52 12.55
CA TYR A 118 28.41 13.71 11.18
C TYR A 118 29.51 13.63 10.11
N ASN A 119 30.66 13.03 10.43
CA ASN A 119 31.79 12.99 9.49
C ASN A 119 31.43 12.27 8.18
N LEU A 120 31.24 13.05 7.12
CA LEU A 120 30.78 12.59 5.80
C LEU A 120 31.81 11.70 5.09
N THR A 121 33.06 11.68 5.53
CA THR A 121 34.10 10.85 4.94
C THR A 121 33.77 9.36 5.01
N PHE A 122 33.08 8.91 6.06
CA PHE A 122 32.64 7.53 6.20
C PHE A 122 31.64 7.13 5.10
N LEU A 123 30.72 8.02 4.73
CA LEU A 123 29.81 7.84 3.60
C LEU A 123 30.57 7.79 2.26
N VAL A 124 31.57 8.66 2.10
CA VAL A 124 32.42 8.67 0.89
C VAL A 124 33.27 7.39 0.79
N GLN A 125 33.69 6.79 1.90
CA GLN A 125 34.40 5.51 1.89
C GLN A 125 33.52 4.32 1.52
N GLU A 126 32.27 4.26 1.99
CA GLU A 126 31.33 3.19 1.58
C GLU A 126 31.09 3.18 0.06
N LEU A 127 31.14 4.35 -0.58
CA LEU A 127 31.11 4.50 -2.04
C LEU A 127 32.36 3.91 -2.72
N ALA A 128 33.54 4.09 -2.11
CA ALA A 128 34.83 3.77 -2.73
C ALA A 128 35.08 2.25 -2.94
N LEU A 129 34.44 1.36 -2.19
CA LEU A 129 34.77 -0.08 -2.23
C LEU A 129 33.96 -0.93 -3.23
N SER A 130 32.87 -0.41 -3.82
CA SER A 130 32.07 -1.15 -4.82
C SER A 130 31.78 -0.41 -6.13
N TRP A 131 31.92 0.92 -6.15
CA TRP A 131 31.50 1.77 -7.28
C TRP A 131 32.64 2.12 -8.25
N ILE A 132 33.90 1.96 -7.83
CA ILE A 132 35.09 2.43 -8.56
C ILE A 132 35.31 1.78 -9.94
N GLN A 133 34.65 0.66 -10.28
CA GLN A 133 34.87 -0.01 -11.58
C GLN A 133 33.94 0.43 -12.72
N GLU A 134 32.82 1.12 -12.47
CA GLU A 134 31.83 1.33 -13.55
C GLU A 134 31.40 2.78 -13.82
N ASN A 135 31.70 3.76 -12.94
CA ASN A 135 31.06 5.08 -13.07
C ASN A 135 31.98 6.28 -12.73
N ILE A 136 33.30 6.05 -12.65
CA ILE A 136 34.32 7.01 -12.17
C ILE A 136 34.55 8.26 -13.06
N ALA A 137 33.85 8.43 -14.19
CA ALA A 137 33.97 9.64 -15.03
C ALA A 137 33.14 10.84 -14.52
N ALA A 138 32.54 10.68 -13.34
CA ALA A 138 31.47 11.52 -12.86
C ALA A 138 31.69 11.87 -11.37
N PHE A 139 32.12 13.07 -10.92
CA PHE A 139 31.31 14.25 -11.11
C PHE A 139 31.49 15.48 -10.07
N GLY A 140 31.67 16.71 -10.52
CA GLY A 140 31.49 17.97 -9.80
C GLY A 140 30.04 18.39 -9.84
N GLY A 141 29.30 18.07 -8.78
CA GLY A 141 27.92 18.48 -8.44
C GLY A 141 26.89 18.69 -9.57
N ASP A 142 25.82 17.88 -9.62
CA ASP A 142 24.60 18.21 -10.37
C ASP A 142 23.70 19.14 -9.55
N PRO A 143 23.55 20.42 -9.92
CA PRO A 143 22.58 21.29 -9.26
C PRO A 143 21.12 20.82 -9.48
N LYS A 144 20.87 19.88 -10.40
CA LYS A 144 19.56 19.26 -10.63
C LYS A 144 19.36 17.96 -9.86
N ARG A 145 20.37 17.46 -9.13
CA ARG A 145 20.29 16.24 -8.30
C ARG A 145 20.84 16.51 -6.91
N VAL A 146 20.18 17.43 -6.22
CA VAL A 146 20.43 17.73 -4.81
C VAL A 146 19.41 16.98 -3.98
N THR A 147 19.87 16.16 -3.04
CA THR A 147 19.04 15.54 -2.01
C THR A 147 19.36 16.19 -0.68
N ILE A 148 18.32 16.70 -0.03
CA ILE A 148 18.41 17.25 1.32
C ILE A 148 18.07 16.11 2.29
N TRP A 149 18.86 15.98 3.34
CA TRP A 149 18.62 15.03 4.42
C TRP A 149 18.97 15.68 5.76
N GLY A 150 18.18 15.39 6.78
CA GLY A 150 18.36 15.90 8.13
C GLY A 150 17.62 15.04 9.15
N GLU A 151 17.91 15.28 10.42
CA GLU A 151 17.36 14.57 11.56
C GLU A 151 16.69 15.56 12.54
N SER A 152 15.68 15.09 13.28
CA SER A 152 14.94 15.88 14.26
C SER A 152 14.33 17.16 13.65
N ALA A 153 14.59 18.33 14.25
CA ALA A 153 14.16 19.64 13.76
C ALA A 153 14.43 19.86 12.25
N ALA A 154 15.54 19.33 11.72
CA ALA A 154 15.87 19.49 10.30
C ALA A 154 14.87 18.80 9.34
N ILE A 155 14.07 17.86 9.84
CA ILE A 155 12.99 17.22 9.08
C ILE A 155 11.95 18.25 8.62
N GLY A 156 11.84 19.41 9.28
CA GLY A 156 10.92 20.49 8.90
C GLY A 156 11.17 21.01 7.48
N VAL A 157 12.42 20.93 7.00
CA VAL A 157 12.80 21.33 5.63
C VAL A 157 12.15 20.45 4.56
N SER A 158 11.80 19.21 4.89
CA SER A 158 11.04 18.32 3.99
C SER A 158 9.56 18.71 3.87
N GLY A 159 9.10 19.68 4.67
CA GLY A 159 7.68 20.02 4.81
C GLY A 159 6.88 19.01 5.65
N SER A 160 7.55 18.08 6.34
CA SER A 160 6.88 17.16 7.27
C SER A 160 6.43 17.89 8.53
N ALA A 161 5.23 17.58 9.01
CA ALA A 161 4.75 18.07 10.30
C ALA A 161 5.62 17.59 11.50
N ALA A 162 6.36 16.47 11.35
CA ALA A 162 7.23 15.94 12.40
C ALA A 162 8.41 16.86 12.75
N GLY A 163 8.85 17.71 11.82
CA GLY A 163 9.93 18.68 12.10
C GLY A 163 9.52 19.84 12.99
N PHE A 164 8.23 19.99 13.31
CA PHE A 164 7.69 21.15 14.04
C PHE A 164 7.21 20.79 15.47
N GLY A 165 7.09 19.50 15.80
CA GLY A 165 6.71 19.02 17.14
C GLY A 165 5.24 19.26 17.53
N ILE A 166 4.89 18.99 18.80
CA ILE A 166 3.52 19.16 19.38
C ILE A 166 3.14 20.63 19.52
N VAL A 167 4.11 21.52 19.49
CA VAL A 167 3.88 22.85 20.03
C VAL A 167 2.99 23.62 19.06
N ASP A 168 1.87 24.02 19.62
CA ASP A 168 1.03 25.08 19.12
C ASP A 168 1.95 26.29 18.92
N ALA A 169 2.49 26.43 17.71
CA ALA A 169 3.25 27.57 17.24
C ALA A 169 2.30 28.77 17.11
N ARG A 170 1.62 29.11 18.21
CA ARG A 170 0.74 30.26 18.33
C ARG A 170 1.63 31.46 18.44
N ALA A 171 1.32 32.48 17.64
CA ALA A 171 1.91 33.80 17.77
C ALA A 171 1.93 34.29 19.24
N ASP A 172 0.90 33.94 20.02
CA ASP A 172 0.79 34.27 21.45
C ASP A 172 1.95 33.76 22.32
N SER A 173 2.53 32.59 22.00
CA SER A 173 3.67 32.02 22.76
C SER A 173 4.98 32.72 22.39
N ALA A 174 5.18 32.97 21.09
CA ALA A 174 6.34 33.70 20.59
C ALA A 174 6.35 35.15 21.10
N GLU A 175 5.20 35.81 21.13
CA GLU A 175 5.05 37.19 21.64
C GLU A 175 5.38 37.29 23.14
N LYS A 176 4.93 36.32 23.94
CA LYS A 176 5.28 36.24 25.38
C LYS A 176 6.79 36.08 25.57
N THR A 177 7.39 35.18 24.81
CA THR A 177 8.83 34.93 24.85
C THR A 177 9.61 36.20 24.47
N TYR A 178 9.21 36.85 23.38
CA TYR A 178 9.81 38.10 22.91
C TYR A 178 9.69 39.21 23.95
N THR A 179 8.50 39.40 24.53
CA THR A 179 8.24 40.41 25.57
C THR A 179 9.13 40.17 26.80
N GLN A 180 9.19 38.92 27.29
CA GLN A 180 10.02 38.56 28.44
C GLN A 180 11.51 38.80 28.17
N MET A 181 11.99 38.43 26.98
CA MET A 181 13.38 38.63 26.58
C MET A 181 13.74 40.13 26.54
N VAL A 182 12.86 40.95 25.96
CA VAL A 182 13.05 42.39 25.83
C VAL A 182 12.99 43.09 27.20
N ASP A 183 12.13 42.63 28.11
CA ASP A 183 12.06 43.09 29.49
C ASP A 183 13.36 42.77 30.26
N GLU A 184 13.88 41.54 30.14
CA GLU A 184 15.06 41.06 30.85
C GLU A 184 16.32 41.90 30.55
N VAL A 185 16.49 42.29 29.29
CA VAL A 185 17.65 43.11 28.87
C VAL A 185 17.38 44.62 28.93
N GLY A 186 16.23 45.04 29.46
CA GLY A 186 15.88 46.44 29.62
C GLY A 186 15.51 47.17 28.32
N CYS A 187 15.23 46.45 27.24
CA CYS A 187 14.84 47.03 25.95
C CYS A 187 13.34 47.36 25.84
N ALA A 188 12.51 47.01 26.83
CA ALA A 188 11.05 47.15 26.79
C ALA A 188 10.53 48.56 26.50
N SER A 189 11.23 49.56 27.04
CA SER A 189 10.86 50.98 26.89
C SER A 189 11.46 51.65 25.64
N ALA A 190 12.26 50.93 24.85
CA ALA A 190 12.87 51.46 23.64
C ALA A 190 11.80 51.71 22.57
N SER A 191 11.95 52.81 21.81
CA SER A 191 11.07 53.12 20.68
C SER A 191 11.22 52.13 19.53
N ASP A 192 12.41 51.53 19.39
CA ASP A 192 12.71 50.41 18.52
C ASP A 192 13.39 49.33 19.36
N GLN A 193 12.61 48.33 19.76
CA GLN A 193 13.07 47.26 20.62
C GLN A 193 14.08 46.35 19.89
N VAL A 194 13.92 46.13 18.59
CA VAL A 194 14.83 45.29 17.80
C VAL A 194 16.19 45.96 17.67
N GLU A 195 16.21 47.27 17.41
CA GLU A 195 17.45 48.03 17.35
C GLU A 195 18.16 48.05 18.71
N CYS A 196 17.40 48.17 19.81
CA CYS A 196 17.94 48.02 21.16
C CYS A 196 18.62 46.64 21.33
N LEU A 197 17.96 45.55 20.94
CA LEU A 197 18.53 44.20 21.02
C LEU A 197 19.79 44.02 20.16
N ARG A 198 19.87 44.65 18.98
CA ARG A 198 21.06 44.63 18.11
C ARG A 198 22.26 45.32 18.75
N SER A 199 22.03 46.40 19.49
CA SER A 199 23.09 47.16 20.15
C SER A 199 23.72 46.46 21.35
N LEU A 200 23.07 45.43 21.90
CA LEU A 200 23.54 44.72 23.08
C LEU A 200 24.80 43.88 22.80
N PRO A 201 25.75 43.84 23.75
CA PRO A 201 26.85 42.88 23.72
C PRO A 201 26.33 41.45 23.65
N PHE A 202 27.05 40.61 22.90
CA PHE A 202 26.70 39.20 22.70
C PHE A 202 26.42 38.45 24.02
N ASN A 203 27.30 38.57 25.02
CA ASN A 203 27.15 37.85 26.29
C ASN A 203 25.85 38.22 27.03
N THR A 204 25.47 39.51 27.02
CA THR A 204 24.21 39.97 27.64
C THR A 204 23.01 39.35 26.97
N LEU A 205 23.04 39.27 25.64
CA LEU A 205 21.97 38.67 24.85
C LEU A 205 21.90 37.16 25.06
N ASN A 206 23.05 36.47 25.08
CA ASN A 206 23.17 35.04 25.33
C ASN A 206 22.69 34.66 26.74
N ASP A 207 23.03 35.45 27.75
CA ASP A 207 22.56 35.26 29.12
C ASP A 207 21.03 35.39 29.21
N ALA A 208 20.46 36.38 28.52
CA ALA A 208 19.01 36.57 28.45
C ALA A 208 18.30 35.41 27.74
N PHE A 209 18.87 34.88 26.66
CA PHE A 209 18.34 33.69 25.98
C PHE A 209 18.38 32.45 26.89
N ASN A 210 19.48 32.22 27.61
CA ASN A 210 19.61 31.12 28.56
C ASN A 210 18.65 31.25 29.76
N TYR A 211 18.48 32.47 30.28
CA TYR A 211 17.54 32.76 31.35
C TYR A 211 16.09 32.53 30.92
N THR A 212 15.72 33.11 29.77
CA THR A 212 14.36 32.96 29.20
C THR A 212 14.06 31.49 28.98
N PHE A 213 15.00 30.75 28.38
CA PHE A 213 14.91 29.29 28.21
C PHE A 213 14.73 28.54 29.54
N GLY A 214 15.49 28.88 30.58
CA GLY A 214 15.34 28.25 31.91
C GLY A 214 13.95 28.46 32.53
N VAL A 215 13.36 29.65 32.33
CA VAL A 215 12.03 30.00 32.86
C VAL A 215 10.89 29.35 32.05
N THR A 216 10.98 29.32 30.72
CA THR A 216 9.93 28.75 29.84
C THR A 216 10.02 27.22 29.72
N ASN A 217 11.21 26.63 29.80
CA ASN A 217 11.40 25.18 29.85
C ASN A 217 10.82 24.58 31.13
N SER A 218 10.83 25.33 32.25
CA SER A 218 10.11 24.94 33.48
C SER A 218 8.57 24.89 33.32
N ARG A 219 8.04 25.41 32.20
CA ARG A 219 6.61 25.43 31.83
C ARG A 219 6.30 24.67 30.53
N ASN A 220 7.25 23.89 29.98
CA ASN A 220 7.09 23.10 28.74
C ASN A 220 6.66 23.89 27.48
N GLU A 221 6.95 25.19 27.39
CA GLU A 221 6.71 25.99 26.19
C GLU A 221 7.98 25.96 25.30
N LEU A 222 7.91 25.44 24.05
CA LEU A 222 9.02 25.65 23.09
C LEU A 222 9.18 27.15 22.89
N THR A 223 10.32 27.65 23.34
CA THR A 223 10.57 29.09 23.51
C THR A 223 11.00 29.73 22.19
N PHE A 224 11.89 29.05 21.46
CA PHE A 224 12.38 29.50 20.15
C PHE A 224 12.21 28.37 19.14
N GLY A 225 11.38 28.60 18.13
CA GLY A 225 11.06 27.62 17.10
C GLY A 225 10.35 28.26 15.91
N PRO A 226 10.21 27.52 14.79
CA PRO A 226 9.51 28.00 13.61
C PRO A 226 8.04 28.33 13.89
N ILE A 227 7.59 29.52 13.48
CA ILE A 227 6.19 29.94 13.53
C ILE A 227 5.66 30.23 12.12
N PRO A 228 4.37 30.01 11.84
CA PRO A 228 3.77 30.47 10.59
C PRO A 228 3.87 32.00 10.45
N ASP A 229 4.62 32.48 9.47
CA ASP A 229 4.88 33.89 9.18
C ASP A 229 4.10 34.40 7.94
N GLY A 230 3.47 33.49 7.19
CA GLY A 230 2.73 33.81 5.97
C GLY A 230 3.61 33.94 4.72
N ASP A 231 4.92 33.72 4.84
CA ASP A 231 5.89 33.80 3.73
C ASP A 231 6.68 32.49 3.63
N ILE A 232 7.70 32.31 4.47
CA ILE A 232 8.55 31.10 4.48
C ILE A 232 7.76 29.90 5.02
N ILE A 233 7.05 30.10 6.11
CA ILE A 233 6.10 29.14 6.68
C ILE A 233 4.70 29.74 6.51
N PHE A 234 4.12 29.48 5.34
CA PHE A 234 2.86 30.10 4.92
C PHE A 234 1.69 29.91 5.91
N GLN A 235 1.58 28.72 6.51
CA GLN A 235 0.55 28.38 7.50
C GLN A 235 1.03 27.19 8.34
N ASP A 236 0.22 26.77 9.33
CA ASP A 236 0.44 25.53 10.09
C ASP A 236 0.85 24.34 9.18
N PRO A 237 2.04 23.73 9.39
CA PRO A 237 2.57 22.65 8.57
C PRO A 237 1.64 21.43 8.47
N THR A 238 0.94 21.09 9.56
CA THR A 238 -0.05 20.01 9.56
C THR A 238 -1.14 20.29 8.53
N SER A 239 -1.67 21.51 8.53
CA SER A 239 -2.66 21.98 7.56
C SER A 239 -2.09 22.07 6.14
N GLN A 240 -0.82 22.44 5.95
CA GLN A 240 -0.19 22.48 4.62
C GLN A 240 -0.18 21.09 3.97
N VAL A 241 0.31 20.09 4.72
CA VAL A 241 0.39 18.71 4.24
C VAL A 241 -1.01 18.12 3.99
N GLN A 242 -1.97 18.39 4.86
CA GLN A 242 -3.36 17.93 4.67
C GLN A 242 -4.02 18.51 3.41
N ASN A 243 -3.69 19.75 3.05
CA ASN A 243 -4.21 20.44 1.87
C ASN A 243 -3.41 20.15 0.58
N GLY A 244 -2.39 19.29 0.65
CA GLY A 244 -1.57 18.96 -0.52
C GLY A 244 -0.61 20.09 -0.94
N LYS A 245 -0.32 21.03 -0.03
CA LYS A 245 0.62 22.13 -0.27
C LYS A 245 2.02 21.72 0.17
N PHE A 246 2.67 20.89 -0.63
CA PHE A 246 4.05 20.47 -0.40
C PHE A 246 4.78 20.30 -1.75
N VAL A 247 6.11 20.30 -1.73
CA VAL A 247 6.91 20.07 -2.93
C VAL A 247 6.89 18.58 -3.27
N ASP A 248 6.35 18.23 -4.44
CA ASP A 248 6.22 16.84 -4.87
C ASP A 248 7.55 16.31 -5.46
N VAL A 249 8.34 15.65 -4.62
CA VAL A 249 9.64 15.01 -4.93
C VAL A 249 9.70 13.63 -4.30
N PRO A 250 10.65 12.74 -4.70
CA PRO A 250 10.90 11.51 -3.97
C PRO A 250 11.26 11.80 -2.51
N ILE A 251 10.68 11.03 -1.58
CA ILE A 251 10.90 11.21 -0.13
C ILE A 251 11.34 9.88 0.49
N MET A 252 12.34 9.94 1.38
CA MET A 252 12.68 8.86 2.29
C MET A 252 12.65 9.42 3.72
N ILE A 253 11.79 8.87 4.59
CA ILE A 253 11.59 9.36 5.96
C ILE A 253 11.35 8.21 6.94
N GLY A 254 11.93 8.26 8.13
CA GLY A 254 11.75 7.22 9.14
C GLY A 254 11.95 7.77 10.55
N ASP A 255 11.63 6.92 11.51
CA ASP A 255 11.78 7.20 12.94
C ASP A 255 12.51 6.04 13.62
N CYS A 256 13.08 6.29 14.79
CA CYS A 256 13.48 5.25 15.72
C CYS A 256 12.25 4.62 16.41
N ASP A 257 12.32 3.38 16.87
CA ASP A 257 11.12 2.70 17.42
C ASP A 257 10.66 3.31 18.74
N ASP A 258 11.59 3.87 19.53
CA ASP A 258 11.33 4.39 20.87
C ASP A 258 11.55 5.92 20.96
N GLU A 259 11.23 6.69 19.91
CA GLU A 259 11.43 8.17 19.83
C GLU A 259 11.11 8.91 21.13
N GLY A 260 9.95 8.61 21.70
CA GLY A 260 9.40 9.33 22.84
C GLY A 260 10.15 9.17 24.15
N THR A 261 11.07 8.20 24.27
CA THR A 261 11.88 8.04 25.50
C THR A 261 12.88 9.18 25.67
N PHE A 262 13.41 9.74 24.58
CA PHE A 262 14.25 10.93 24.62
C PHE A 262 13.43 12.13 25.06
N PHE A 263 12.32 12.41 24.38
CA PHE A 263 11.49 13.57 24.67
C PHE A 263 10.88 13.53 26.08
N ALA A 264 10.47 12.36 26.55
CA ALA A 264 9.99 12.19 27.93
C ALA A 264 11.09 12.41 28.96
N SER A 265 12.35 12.05 28.69
CA SER A 265 13.48 12.27 29.61
C SER A 265 14.04 13.70 29.63
N MET A 266 13.66 14.52 28.65
CA MET A 266 14.05 15.94 28.61
C MET A 266 13.09 16.85 29.40
N ALA A 267 11.93 16.35 29.80
CA ALA A 267 10.88 17.14 30.44
C ALA A 267 11.10 17.30 31.95
N PRO A 268 11.01 18.49 32.57
CA PRO A 268 11.11 18.62 34.03
C PRO A 268 10.10 17.73 34.77
N GLY A 269 10.51 17.06 35.86
CA GLY A 269 9.60 16.23 36.67
C GLY A 269 9.18 14.89 36.05
N HIS A 270 9.85 14.45 34.99
CA HIS A 270 9.51 13.22 34.25
C HIS A 270 9.69 11.90 35.05
N TRP A 271 10.58 11.88 36.04
CA TRP A 271 10.84 10.68 36.83
C TRP A 271 9.82 10.50 37.96
N GLY A 272 9.47 9.25 38.23
CA GLY A 272 8.65 8.90 39.40
C GLY A 272 7.16 9.16 39.22
N ILE A 273 6.68 9.29 37.97
CA ILE A 273 5.25 9.34 37.66
C ILE A 273 4.68 7.92 37.78
N ASN A 274 3.88 7.69 38.81
CA ASN A 274 3.45 6.37 39.25
C ASN A 274 1.94 6.16 39.14
N THR A 275 1.15 7.22 39.10
CA THR A 275 -0.32 7.18 39.07
C THR A 275 -0.88 7.89 37.84
N ASP A 276 -2.12 7.56 37.49
CA ASP A 276 -2.82 8.24 36.40
C ASP A 276 -2.97 9.74 36.69
N ASP A 277 -3.27 10.14 37.93
CA ASP A 277 -3.39 11.55 38.31
C ASP A 277 -2.08 12.32 38.13
N GLU A 278 -0.94 11.73 38.51
CA GLU A 278 0.38 12.33 38.27
C GLU A 278 0.66 12.47 36.77
N LEU A 279 0.32 11.46 35.97
CA LEU A 279 0.48 11.53 34.51
C LEU A 279 -0.42 12.60 33.89
N ILE A 280 -1.66 12.72 34.36
CA ILE A 280 -2.60 13.73 33.86
C ILE A 280 -2.09 15.14 34.19
N ASN A 281 -1.64 15.35 35.42
CA ASN A 281 -1.07 16.64 35.81
C ASN A 281 0.12 16.99 34.93
N HIS A 282 1.02 16.03 34.70
CA HIS A 282 2.17 16.23 33.85
C HIS A 282 1.80 16.52 32.38
N LEU A 283 0.85 15.78 31.78
CA LEU A 283 0.38 16.07 30.42
C LEU A 283 -0.37 17.40 30.32
N SER A 284 -1.01 17.85 31.39
CA SER A 284 -1.68 19.16 31.45
C SER A 284 -0.66 20.31 31.44
N GLU A 285 0.54 20.11 32.00
CA GLU A 285 1.65 21.07 31.94
C GLU A 285 2.16 21.28 30.50
N TYR A 286 1.94 20.33 29.59
CA TYR A 286 2.18 20.51 28.14
C TYR A 286 1.08 21.32 27.43
N GLY A 287 0.11 21.86 28.16
CA GLY A 287 -1.02 22.59 27.60
C GLY A 287 -2.07 21.70 26.91
N ILE A 288 -2.02 20.38 27.13
CA ILE A 288 -3.01 19.44 26.58
C ILE A 288 -4.29 19.53 27.41
N SER A 289 -5.43 19.74 26.74
CA SER A 289 -6.71 19.86 27.43
C SER A 289 -7.16 18.53 28.05
N ARG A 290 -7.92 18.62 29.16
CA ARG A 290 -8.28 17.44 29.95
C ARG A 290 -9.06 16.39 29.17
N ASP A 291 -9.96 16.81 28.28
CA ASP A 291 -10.73 15.95 27.40
C ASP A 291 -9.83 15.14 26.45
N VAL A 292 -8.78 15.77 25.91
CA VAL A 292 -7.79 15.10 25.06
C VAL A 292 -6.93 14.12 25.88
N ILE A 293 -6.54 14.51 27.10
CA ILE A 293 -5.80 13.61 28.01
C ILE A 293 -6.62 12.35 28.30
N ASP A 294 -7.90 12.49 28.65
CA ASP A 294 -8.76 11.34 28.95
C ASP A 294 -8.86 10.38 27.73
N ASP A 295 -8.91 10.92 26.52
CA ASP A 295 -8.86 10.13 25.28
C ASP A 295 -7.50 9.45 25.06
N LEU A 296 -6.38 10.14 25.31
CA LEU A 296 -5.04 9.55 25.25
C LEU A 296 -4.91 8.40 26.25
N LEU A 297 -5.36 8.59 27.49
CA LEU A 297 -5.31 7.54 28.50
C LEU A 297 -6.12 6.30 28.07
N ARG A 298 -7.28 6.50 27.43
CA ARG A 298 -8.08 5.40 26.87
C ARG A 298 -7.39 4.67 25.71
N LEU A 299 -6.67 5.40 24.85
CA LEU A 299 -5.97 4.85 23.69
C LEU A 299 -4.66 4.13 24.06
N TYR A 300 -4.00 4.59 25.13
CA TYR A 300 -2.74 4.04 25.62
C TYR A 300 -2.91 3.46 27.02
N PRO A 301 -3.62 2.33 27.23
CA PRO A 301 -3.77 1.77 28.58
C PRO A 301 -2.42 1.30 29.14
N GLN A 302 -2.24 1.38 30.46
CA GLN A 302 -0.95 1.14 31.13
C GLN A 302 -0.32 -0.23 30.84
N ASP A 303 -1.14 -1.28 30.67
CA ASP A 303 -0.67 -2.63 30.36
C ASP A 303 -0.62 -2.94 28.85
N SER A 304 -0.72 -1.90 28.00
CA SER A 304 -0.75 -2.10 26.56
C SER A 304 0.59 -2.62 26.03
N PRO A 305 0.60 -3.66 25.17
CA PRO A 305 1.83 -4.13 24.54
C PRO A 305 2.41 -3.13 23.53
N ILE A 306 1.66 -2.08 23.18
CA ILE A 306 2.13 -1.05 22.24
C ILE A 306 3.11 -0.07 22.88
N LEU A 307 3.16 0.00 24.22
CA LEU A 307 3.95 1.02 24.91
C LEU A 307 5.46 0.77 24.78
N ILE A 308 6.18 1.85 24.53
CA ILE A 308 7.64 1.88 24.42
C ILE A 308 8.29 2.12 25.80
N PRO A 309 9.51 1.61 26.06
CA PRO A 309 10.30 0.73 25.20
C PRO A 309 9.71 -0.67 25.05
N ARG A 310 9.65 -1.18 23.82
CA ARG A 310 9.14 -2.55 23.57
C ARG A 310 10.10 -3.65 24.02
N SER A 311 11.38 -3.33 24.11
CA SER A 311 12.42 -4.20 24.65
C SER A 311 12.18 -4.58 26.12
N VAL A 312 11.48 -3.72 26.89
CA VAL A 312 11.20 -3.92 28.30
C VAL A 312 9.81 -4.50 28.52
N LYS A 313 9.76 -5.68 29.15
CA LYS A 313 8.50 -6.35 29.52
C LYS A 313 8.00 -5.85 30.88
N GLY A 314 6.74 -5.42 30.94
CA GLY A 314 6.11 -4.88 32.14
C GLY A 314 6.44 -3.40 32.38
N ASN A 315 6.08 -2.91 33.57
CA ASN A 315 6.33 -1.53 34.00
C ASN A 315 7.70 -1.41 34.68
N PHE A 316 8.24 -0.18 34.68
CA PHE A 316 9.44 0.13 35.45
C PHE A 316 9.15 0.20 36.96
N ASN A 317 10.18 0.45 37.77
CA ASN A 317 10.02 0.65 39.20
C ASN A 317 9.50 2.06 39.52
N SER A 318 9.19 2.32 40.80
CA SER A 318 8.68 3.62 41.24
C SER A 318 9.64 4.80 41.07
N THR A 319 10.94 4.54 40.88
CA THR A 319 11.96 5.57 40.66
C THR A 319 11.92 6.10 39.23
N ILE A 320 11.82 5.21 38.24
CA ILE A 320 11.61 5.60 36.84
C ILE A 320 10.16 6.05 36.64
N GLY A 321 9.21 5.35 37.27
CA GLY A 321 7.78 5.63 37.24
C GLY A 321 6.99 4.50 36.58
N TYR A 322 5.93 4.03 37.23
CA TYR A 322 5.04 3.01 36.65
C TYR A 322 4.31 3.49 35.37
N GLN A 323 4.19 4.80 35.17
CA GLN A 323 3.57 5.41 33.97
C GLN A 323 4.60 5.76 32.90
N TRP A 324 5.90 5.54 33.13
CA TRP A 324 6.98 5.96 32.23
C TRP A 324 6.75 5.53 30.78
N LYS A 325 6.41 4.25 30.58
CA LYS A 325 6.17 3.72 29.23
C LYS A 325 5.02 4.43 28.53
N ARG A 326 3.97 4.76 29.27
CA ARG A 326 2.78 5.45 28.77
C ARG A 326 3.11 6.89 28.42
N LEU A 327 3.83 7.59 29.29
CA LEU A 327 4.34 8.94 29.02
C LEU A 327 5.21 8.97 27.77
N ALA A 328 6.24 8.12 27.70
CA ALA A 328 7.14 8.05 26.56
C ALA A 328 6.37 7.76 25.25
N THR A 329 5.43 6.81 25.28
CA THR A 329 4.62 6.50 24.09
C THR A 329 3.77 7.68 23.65
N ILE A 330 3.05 8.33 24.58
CA ILE A 330 2.18 9.47 24.27
C ILE A 330 3.02 10.62 23.69
N ILE A 331 4.11 11.00 24.35
CA ILE A 331 4.96 12.11 23.90
C ILE A 331 5.59 11.79 22.55
N GLY A 332 6.11 10.58 22.33
CA GLY A 332 6.69 10.18 21.04
C GLY A 332 5.69 10.18 19.89
N ASP A 333 4.48 9.70 20.13
CA ASP A 333 3.41 9.70 19.13
C ASP A 333 2.91 11.11 18.80
N LEU A 334 2.86 12.00 19.80
CA LEU A 334 2.45 13.37 19.58
C LEU A 334 3.55 14.22 18.91
N THR A 335 4.84 13.97 19.22
CA THR A 335 5.98 14.77 18.71
C THR A 335 6.49 14.34 17.33
N VAL A 336 6.68 13.03 17.10
CA VAL A 336 7.40 12.54 15.92
C VAL A 336 6.55 11.56 15.11
N ILE A 337 6.13 10.46 15.73
CA ILE A 337 5.57 9.31 14.99
C ILE A 337 4.20 9.66 14.38
N GLY A 338 3.33 10.33 15.13
CA GLY A 338 2.00 10.75 14.67
C GLY A 338 2.06 11.75 13.53
N PRO A 339 2.76 12.89 13.68
CA PRO A 339 2.95 13.87 12.60
C PRO A 339 3.63 13.29 11.35
N ARG A 340 4.62 12.40 11.50
CA ARG A 340 5.22 11.70 10.34
C ARG A 340 4.18 10.82 9.65
N ARG A 341 3.44 10.01 10.41
CA ARG A 341 2.42 9.11 9.85
C ARG A 341 1.29 9.87 9.15
N LEU A 342 0.89 11.02 9.69
CA LEU A 342 -0.04 11.94 9.03
C LEU A 342 0.54 12.45 7.70
N SER A 343 1.79 12.89 7.72
CA SER A 343 2.47 13.40 6.53
C SER A 343 2.57 12.33 5.44
N LEU A 344 3.03 11.13 5.81
CA LEU A 344 3.10 9.97 4.93
C LEU A 344 1.74 9.58 4.35
N SER A 345 0.68 9.60 5.15
CA SER A 345 -0.67 9.28 4.66
C SER A 345 -1.10 10.23 3.54
N LYS A 346 -0.77 11.52 3.66
CA LYS A 346 -1.10 12.54 2.66
C LYS A 346 -0.17 12.52 1.45
N TRP A 347 1.13 12.40 1.68
CA TRP A 347 2.10 12.27 0.60
C TRP A 347 1.80 11.03 -0.25
N ALA A 348 1.55 9.87 0.35
CA ALA A 348 1.23 8.65 -0.38
C ALA A 348 -0.07 8.74 -1.21
N GLN A 349 -1.01 9.61 -0.82
CA GLN A 349 -2.25 9.84 -1.56
C GLN A 349 -2.08 10.83 -2.72
N LEU A 350 -1.20 11.82 -2.57
CA LEU A 350 -1.17 13.01 -3.43
C LEU A 350 0.08 13.10 -4.32
N SER A 351 1.22 12.60 -3.84
CA SER A 351 2.50 12.63 -4.54
C SER A 351 2.46 11.74 -5.79
N GLN A 352 3.11 12.21 -6.86
CA GLN A 352 3.39 11.39 -8.05
C GLN A 352 4.78 10.73 -7.99
N ASN A 353 5.54 10.99 -6.92
CA ASN A 353 6.89 10.47 -6.72
C ASN A 353 6.90 9.34 -5.68
N PRO A 354 7.92 8.46 -5.71
CA PRO A 354 8.02 7.37 -4.76
C PRO A 354 8.33 7.91 -3.35
N ILE A 355 7.66 7.32 -2.35
CA ILE A 355 7.85 7.61 -0.94
C ILE A 355 8.29 6.34 -0.24
N PHE A 356 9.42 6.42 0.45
CA PHE A 356 10.00 5.34 1.23
C PHE A 356 9.93 5.69 2.71
N THR A 357 9.66 4.69 3.54
CA THR A 357 9.72 4.86 4.98
C THR A 357 10.42 3.69 5.66
N PHE A 358 11.06 3.97 6.78
CA PHE A 358 11.73 2.98 7.61
C PHE A 358 11.41 3.20 9.09
N ARG A 359 11.70 2.16 9.88
CA ARG A 359 11.62 2.19 11.33
C ARG A 359 12.92 1.58 11.86
N PHE A 360 13.65 2.33 12.67
CA PHE A 360 14.94 1.90 13.20
C PHE A 360 14.76 1.36 14.62
N ASP A 361 14.91 0.04 14.81
CA ASP A 361 14.61 -0.65 16.07
C ASP A 361 15.85 -1.27 16.74
N VAL A 362 17.02 -0.70 16.47
CA VAL A 362 18.30 -1.22 16.98
C VAL A 362 18.82 -0.37 18.13
N VAL A 363 19.09 -1.01 19.28
CA VAL A 363 19.65 -0.37 20.47
C VAL A 363 21.18 -0.38 20.41
N PRO A 364 21.87 0.77 20.33
CA PRO A 364 23.32 0.84 20.29
C PRO A 364 23.98 0.41 21.60
N ASN A 365 25.32 0.44 21.65
CA ASN A 365 26.07 0.15 22.88
C ASN A 365 25.89 1.29 23.90
N GLY A 366 25.75 0.93 25.18
CA GLY A 366 25.72 1.88 26.29
C GLY A 366 24.40 2.63 26.53
N PHE A 367 23.34 2.33 25.78
CA PHE A 367 22.02 2.89 26.02
C PHE A 367 21.25 2.06 27.07
N PRO A 368 20.67 2.68 28.11
CA PRO A 368 19.89 1.97 29.12
C PRO A 368 18.54 1.50 28.59
N ASP A 369 17.98 0.48 29.23
CA ASP A 369 16.72 -0.16 28.82
C ASP A 369 15.53 0.81 28.74
N TRP A 370 15.49 1.84 29.58
CA TRP A 370 14.43 2.85 29.57
C TRP A 370 14.50 3.84 28.41
N LEU A 371 15.67 3.92 27.75
CA LEU A 371 15.92 4.77 26.59
C LEU A 371 15.81 3.94 25.28
N ALA A 372 16.39 2.73 25.27
CA ALA A 372 16.28 1.77 24.16
C ALA A 372 16.64 2.36 22.78
N ALA A 373 15.84 2.12 21.73
CA ALA A 373 16.08 2.64 20.38
C ALA A 373 15.48 4.05 20.26
N THR A 374 16.05 4.98 21.03
CA THR A 374 15.54 6.36 21.20
C THR A 374 15.84 7.28 20.02
N HIS A 375 15.42 8.54 20.10
CA HIS A 375 15.70 9.59 19.13
C HIS A 375 17.19 9.72 18.79
N GLY A 376 17.53 9.77 17.50
CA GLY A 376 18.89 10.02 16.98
C GLY A 376 19.87 8.84 17.05
N VAL A 377 19.46 7.65 17.53
CA VAL A 377 20.36 6.48 17.66
C VAL A 377 20.71 5.82 16.32
N ASP A 378 20.03 6.18 15.24
CA ASP A 378 20.28 5.73 13.88
C ASP A 378 21.44 6.46 13.21
N ILE A 379 21.75 7.70 13.63
CA ILE A 379 22.82 8.57 13.07
C ILE A 379 24.15 7.82 12.85
N PRO A 380 24.72 7.07 13.82
CA PRO A 380 25.98 6.36 13.61
C PRO A 380 25.92 5.32 12.48
N PHE A 381 24.77 4.68 12.30
CA PHE A 381 24.54 3.72 11.23
C PHE A 381 24.36 4.42 9.89
N THR A 382 23.66 5.54 9.90
CA THR A 382 23.37 6.28 8.68
C THR A 382 24.63 6.92 8.09
N PHE A 383 25.49 7.48 8.93
CA PHE A 383 26.79 8.01 8.51
C PHE A 383 27.87 6.94 8.31
N HIS A 384 27.60 5.66 8.60
CA HIS A 384 28.62 4.61 8.64
C HIS A 384 29.78 4.92 9.63
N ASN A 385 29.49 5.58 10.74
CA ASN A 385 30.49 5.92 11.76
C ASN A 385 30.78 4.71 12.68
N VAL A 386 31.21 3.60 12.08
CA VAL A 386 31.49 2.33 12.78
C VAL A 386 32.70 2.41 13.72
N LYS A 387 33.53 3.46 13.56
CA LYS A 387 34.65 3.77 14.45
C LYS A 387 34.21 4.51 15.71
N GLY A 388 32.96 5.01 15.77
CA GLY A 388 32.43 5.75 16.92
C GLY A 388 33.11 7.10 17.14
N VAL A 389 33.56 7.77 16.06
CA VAL A 389 34.20 9.09 16.15
C VAL A 389 33.18 10.14 16.60
N GLY A 390 33.56 11.04 17.51
CA GLY A 390 32.64 12.00 18.12
C GLY A 390 31.71 11.42 19.20
N PHE A 391 31.85 10.14 19.56
CA PHE A 391 31.18 9.53 20.70
C PHE A 391 32.17 9.39 21.87
N PRO A 392 32.07 10.21 22.93
CA PRO A 392 33.01 10.18 24.03
C PRO A 392 32.87 8.89 24.86
N ASP A 393 33.95 8.41 25.46
CA ASP A 393 33.94 7.29 26.44
C ASP A 393 33.29 7.68 27.80
N ILE A 394 32.49 8.74 27.82
CA ILE A 394 31.91 9.36 29.02
C ILE A 394 30.41 9.07 29.09
N SER A 395 29.89 8.95 30.30
CA SER A 395 28.51 8.68 30.68
C SER A 395 27.50 9.80 30.31
N SER A 396 27.53 10.31 29.08
CA SER A 396 26.41 11.09 28.57
C SER A 396 25.27 10.12 28.24
N PRO A 397 24.10 10.20 28.91
CA PRO A 397 22.99 9.28 28.65
C PRO A 397 22.39 9.46 27.25
N PHE A 398 22.66 10.59 26.58
CA PHE A 398 22.09 10.94 25.28
C PHE A 398 23.05 10.69 24.10
N LEU A 399 24.36 10.86 24.30
CA LEU A 399 25.36 10.53 23.29
C LEU A 399 25.79 9.07 23.35
N GLY A 400 25.92 8.52 24.57
CA GLY A 400 26.43 7.19 24.82
C GLY A 400 27.92 7.02 24.46
N PRO A 401 28.53 5.88 24.86
CA PRO A 401 29.87 5.49 24.41
C PRO A 401 29.87 5.14 22.92
N ASN A 402 31.02 4.70 22.39
CA ASN A 402 31.10 4.18 21.03
C ASN A 402 29.93 3.18 20.73
N PRO A 403 29.02 3.52 19.79
CA PRO A 403 27.78 2.77 19.53
C PRO A 403 27.99 1.32 19.10
N PHE A 404 29.16 1.02 18.54
CA PHE A 404 29.52 -0.28 17.97
C PHE A 404 30.44 -1.11 18.88
N HIS A 405 30.94 -0.54 19.97
CA HIS A 405 31.83 -1.26 20.89
C HIS A 405 31.13 -2.49 21.49
N GLY A 406 31.79 -3.65 21.40
CA GLY A 406 31.26 -4.92 21.89
C GLY A 406 30.04 -5.48 21.11
N LYS A 407 29.59 -4.82 20.04
CA LYS A 407 28.43 -5.26 19.25
C LYS A 407 28.82 -6.30 18.19
N PRO A 408 27.90 -7.20 17.81
CA PRO A 408 28.16 -8.24 16.80
C PRO A 408 28.31 -7.66 15.39
N LYS A 409 28.93 -8.44 14.48
CA LYS A 409 29.12 -8.10 13.06
C LYS A 409 27.82 -7.68 12.34
N SER A 410 26.66 -8.11 12.81
CA SER A 410 25.36 -7.68 12.27
C SER A 410 25.13 -6.18 12.36
N TYR A 411 25.64 -5.49 13.40
CA TYR A 411 25.51 -4.04 13.55
C TYR A 411 26.33 -3.30 12.48
N PHE A 412 27.56 -3.75 12.23
CA PHE A 412 28.43 -3.22 11.18
C PHE A 412 27.84 -3.46 9.79
N ASN A 413 27.27 -4.66 9.55
CA ASN A 413 26.56 -4.96 8.31
C ASN A 413 25.33 -4.05 8.11
N LEU A 414 24.60 -3.78 9.18
CA LEU A 414 23.45 -2.89 9.18
C LEU A 414 23.88 -1.44 8.87
N ALA A 415 24.95 -0.93 9.50
CA ALA A 415 25.49 0.39 9.20
C ALA A 415 25.85 0.52 7.71
N GLY A 416 26.49 -0.51 7.14
CA GLY A 416 26.72 -0.58 5.68
C GLY A 416 25.43 -0.59 4.86
N LEU A 417 24.39 -1.30 5.30
CA LEU A 417 23.12 -1.33 4.58
C LEU A 417 22.42 0.04 4.59
N VAL A 418 22.28 0.65 5.77
CA VAL A 418 21.58 1.93 5.96
C VAL A 418 22.28 3.04 5.19
N SER A 419 23.60 3.19 5.34
CA SER A 419 24.39 4.17 4.58
C SER A 419 24.24 4.00 3.07
N ARG A 420 24.35 2.77 2.54
CA ARG A 420 24.16 2.51 1.10
C ARG A 420 22.74 2.78 0.60
N MET A 421 21.71 2.64 1.43
CA MET A 421 20.34 3.03 1.07
C MET A 421 20.21 4.54 0.87
N TRP A 422 20.75 5.35 1.78
CA TRP A 422 20.75 6.80 1.65
C TRP A 422 21.56 7.27 0.45
N ILE A 423 22.70 6.65 0.20
CA ILE A 423 23.50 6.87 -1.01
C ILE A 423 22.69 6.51 -2.28
N SER A 424 22.06 5.34 -2.30
CA SER A 424 21.22 4.88 -3.42
C SER A 424 20.05 5.83 -3.66
N PHE A 425 19.40 6.29 -2.60
CA PHE A 425 18.30 7.25 -2.68
C PHE A 425 18.75 8.59 -3.24
N THR A 426 19.89 9.11 -2.77
CA THR A 426 20.49 10.36 -3.29
C THR A 426 20.78 10.26 -4.79
N HIS A 427 21.25 9.09 -5.25
CA HIS A 427 21.62 8.92 -6.66
C HIS A 427 20.41 8.68 -7.57
N ASN A 428 19.47 7.82 -7.14
CA ASN A 428 18.44 7.25 -8.01
C ASN A 428 17.01 7.65 -7.62
N GLY A 429 16.83 8.40 -6.52
CA GLY A 429 15.52 8.62 -5.90
C GLY A 429 14.91 7.33 -5.31
N ASN A 430 15.71 6.28 -5.10
CA ASN A 430 15.25 4.97 -4.64
C ASN A 430 16.34 4.25 -3.81
N PRO A 431 16.06 3.81 -2.57
CA PRO A 431 17.06 3.20 -1.68
C PRO A 431 17.42 1.75 -2.04
N ASN A 432 16.71 1.11 -2.98
CA ASN A 432 16.81 -0.33 -3.22
C ASN A 432 18.01 -0.78 -4.10
N PHE A 433 18.83 0.14 -4.62
CA PHE A 433 20.00 -0.21 -5.44
C PHE A 433 21.29 -0.39 -4.61
N ALA A 434 21.18 -0.51 -3.28
CA ALA A 434 22.26 -0.55 -2.29
C ALA A 434 23.18 -1.81 -2.28
N GLY A 435 23.25 -2.58 -3.37
CA GLY A 435 24.37 -3.53 -3.62
C GLY A 435 24.32 -4.91 -2.97
N ARG A 436 23.21 -5.32 -2.34
CA ARG A 436 22.92 -6.74 -2.06
C ARG A 436 21.47 -7.02 -2.42
N ARG A 437 21.20 -8.14 -3.13
CA ARG A 437 19.86 -8.74 -3.20
C ARG A 437 19.48 -9.26 -1.80
N SER A 438 19.33 -8.37 -0.83
CA SER A 438 18.57 -8.66 0.37
C SER A 438 17.12 -8.39 0.00
N ASN A 439 16.33 -9.47 -0.09
CA ASN A 439 14.89 -9.37 -0.19
C ASN A 439 14.40 -8.61 1.04
N PHE A 440 14.07 -7.32 0.86
CA PHE A 440 13.36 -6.57 1.89
C PHE A 440 12.04 -7.27 2.17
N HIS A 441 11.65 -7.34 3.44
CA HIS A 441 10.24 -7.50 3.75
C HIS A 441 9.54 -6.23 3.28
N GLN A 442 8.96 -6.30 2.09
CA GLN A 442 7.87 -5.44 1.70
C GLN A 442 6.74 -5.75 2.67
N SER A 443 6.48 -4.87 3.63
CA SER A 443 5.15 -4.85 4.24
C SER A 443 4.17 -4.64 3.09
N ALA A 444 3.23 -5.57 2.94
CA ALA A 444 2.19 -5.46 1.93
C ALA A 444 1.58 -4.07 1.99
N VAL A 445 1.37 -3.45 0.83
CA VAL A 445 0.64 -2.18 0.73
C VAL A 445 -0.74 -2.44 1.32
N VAL A 446 -0.99 -1.98 2.55
CA VAL A 446 -2.33 -2.02 3.14
C VAL A 446 -3.09 -0.79 2.66
N SER A 447 -3.34 -0.78 1.35
CA SER A 447 -4.50 -0.10 0.78
C SER A 447 -5.09 -1.06 -0.24
N THR A 448 -6.12 -1.81 0.14
CA THR A 448 -6.86 -2.61 -0.84
C THR A 448 -8.34 -2.32 -0.77
N ASP A 449 -8.87 -1.96 -1.93
CA ASP A 449 -10.26 -1.68 -2.30
C ASP A 449 -11.15 -2.95 -2.33
N GLY A 450 -10.73 -4.02 -1.65
CA GLY A 450 -11.45 -5.28 -1.57
C GLY A 450 -10.94 -6.40 -2.49
N VAL A 451 -9.78 -6.25 -3.14
CA VAL A 451 -9.12 -7.29 -3.97
C VAL A 451 -7.58 -7.19 -3.81
N TYR A 452 -6.88 -8.33 -3.76
CA TYR A 452 -5.41 -8.40 -3.64
C TYR A 452 -4.69 -7.61 -4.77
N GLU A 453 -3.71 -6.78 -4.39
CA GLU A 453 -3.11 -5.70 -5.23
C GLU A 453 -2.58 -6.19 -6.58
N GLU A 454 -2.00 -7.40 -6.67
CA GLU A 454 -1.50 -7.96 -7.93
C GLU A 454 -2.62 -8.20 -8.97
N LEU A 455 -3.82 -8.53 -8.51
CA LEU A 455 -5.00 -8.73 -9.37
C LEU A 455 -5.67 -7.39 -9.73
N THR A 456 -5.55 -6.37 -8.87
CA THR A 456 -6.13 -5.04 -9.06
C THR A 456 -5.26 -4.05 -9.82
N ALA A 457 -3.93 -4.16 -9.73
CA ALA A 457 -2.98 -3.30 -10.45
C ALA A 457 -3.22 -3.33 -11.98
N MET A 458 -3.65 -4.47 -12.50
CA MET A 458 -4.04 -4.63 -13.90
C MET A 458 -5.51 -4.27 -14.17
N ARG A 459 -6.38 -4.27 -13.15
CA ARG A 459 -7.81 -3.92 -13.29
C ARG A 459 -8.03 -2.43 -13.53
N VAL A 460 -7.22 -1.57 -12.93
CA VAL A 460 -7.42 -0.11 -12.96
C VAL A 460 -6.09 0.62 -13.16
N ARG A 461 -5.93 1.32 -14.29
CA ARG A 461 -4.69 2.07 -14.61
C ARG A 461 -4.80 3.58 -14.50
N THR A 462 -6.02 4.09 -14.35
CA THR A 462 -6.26 5.53 -14.34
C THR A 462 -7.29 5.83 -13.26
N PRO A 463 -7.02 6.78 -12.34
CA PRO A 463 -8.03 7.24 -11.39
C PRO A 463 -9.30 7.67 -12.12
N TRP A 464 -10.46 7.33 -11.56
CA TRP A 464 -11.75 7.59 -12.23
C TRP A 464 -11.90 9.06 -12.64
N ILE A 465 -11.54 10.00 -11.76
CA ILE A 465 -11.67 11.43 -12.04
C ILE A 465 -10.79 11.89 -13.21
N VAL A 466 -9.61 11.27 -13.39
CA VAL A 466 -8.70 11.56 -14.51
C VAL A 466 -9.26 10.98 -15.81
N ALA A 467 -9.75 9.72 -15.77
CA ALA A 467 -10.40 9.11 -16.93
C ALA A 467 -11.63 9.91 -17.37
N LEU A 468 -12.45 10.35 -16.42
CA LEU A 468 -13.66 11.13 -16.66
C LEU A 468 -13.34 12.48 -17.31
N ARG A 469 -12.38 13.25 -16.76
CA ARG A 469 -11.94 14.53 -17.36
C ARG A 469 -11.44 14.35 -18.79
N ARG A 470 -10.58 13.35 -19.04
CA ARG A 470 -10.09 13.02 -20.39
C ARG A 470 -11.21 12.68 -21.37
N SER A 471 -12.25 11.98 -20.91
CA SER A 471 -13.41 11.67 -21.74
C SER A 471 -14.21 12.92 -22.09
N GLN A 472 -14.41 13.82 -21.13
CA GLN A 472 -15.12 15.08 -21.32
C GLN A 472 -14.35 16.04 -22.24
N GLU A 473 -13.02 16.08 -22.14
CA GLU A 473 -12.13 16.83 -23.04
C GLU A 473 -12.21 16.29 -24.48
N LYS A 474 -12.14 14.96 -24.65
CA LYS A 474 -12.30 14.32 -25.97
C LYS A 474 -13.69 14.50 -26.57
N GLU A 475 -14.74 14.61 -25.77
CA GLU A 475 -16.08 14.97 -26.25
C GLU A 475 -16.16 16.43 -26.74
N LYS A 476 -15.37 17.33 -26.16
CA LYS A 476 -15.23 18.72 -26.65
C LYS A 476 -14.42 18.80 -27.94
N GLU A 477 -13.43 17.94 -28.12
CA GLU A 477 -12.57 17.88 -29.32
C GLU A 477 -13.17 17.07 -30.49
N LYS A 478 -14.21 16.26 -30.26
CA LYS A 478 -14.89 15.47 -31.30
C LYS A 478 -15.83 16.31 -32.19
N LYS A 479 -15.26 17.33 -32.83
CA LYS A 479 -15.62 17.75 -34.19
C LYS A 479 -14.30 17.76 -34.97
N GLU A 480 -14.12 16.71 -35.78
CA GLU A 480 -13.09 16.48 -36.81
C GLU A 480 -12.11 15.33 -36.55
N THR A 481 -11.98 14.52 -37.61
CA THR A 481 -11.10 13.37 -37.88
C THR A 481 -11.45 11.99 -37.26
N ALA A 482 -11.89 11.09 -38.15
CA ALA A 482 -11.99 9.66 -37.95
C ALA A 482 -10.87 8.96 -38.74
N GLY A 483 -10.13 8.06 -38.08
CA GLY A 483 -9.13 7.20 -38.72
C GLY A 483 -7.96 6.89 -37.81
N SER A 484 -8.16 6.09 -36.76
CA SER A 484 -7.05 5.49 -36.02
C SER A 484 -6.53 4.26 -36.81
N PRO A 485 -5.21 4.07 -36.94
CA PRO A 485 -4.66 2.90 -37.62
C PRO A 485 -5.05 1.60 -36.90
N ALA A 486 -5.24 0.52 -37.68
CA ALA A 486 -5.49 -0.81 -37.14
C ALA A 486 -4.33 -1.27 -36.27
N VAL A 487 -4.64 -1.86 -35.12
CA VAL A 487 -3.63 -2.38 -34.19
C VAL A 487 -2.92 -3.57 -34.82
N GLN A 488 -1.59 -3.53 -34.87
CA GLN A 488 -0.76 -4.68 -35.29
C GLN A 488 -0.64 -5.67 -34.11
N VAL A 489 -1.24 -6.86 -34.25
CA VAL A 489 -1.26 -7.91 -33.21
C VAL A 489 -0.12 -8.90 -33.40
N ASP A 490 0.55 -9.29 -32.32
CA ASP A 490 1.57 -10.34 -32.33
C ASP A 490 0.90 -11.72 -32.42
N LEU A 491 1.09 -12.38 -33.57
CA LEU A 491 0.51 -13.70 -33.86
C LEU A 491 1.55 -14.82 -33.86
N ARG A 492 2.77 -14.56 -33.37
CA ARG A 492 3.77 -15.62 -33.19
C ARG A 492 3.23 -16.67 -32.21
N PRO A 493 3.41 -17.99 -32.48
CA PRO A 493 2.98 -19.03 -31.55
C PRO A 493 3.54 -18.82 -30.14
N LYS A 494 2.71 -19.02 -29.12
CA LYS A 494 3.07 -18.83 -27.71
C LYS A 494 2.94 -20.13 -26.93
N LYS A 495 3.79 -20.34 -25.92
CA LYS A 495 3.69 -21.50 -25.01
C LYS A 495 2.64 -21.23 -23.95
N MET A 496 2.07 -22.29 -23.37
CA MET A 496 1.13 -22.14 -22.24
C MET A 496 1.80 -21.39 -21.07
N SER A 497 3.09 -21.67 -20.83
CA SER A 497 3.91 -21.00 -19.81
C SER A 497 4.04 -19.48 -20.00
N ASP A 498 3.96 -18.97 -21.23
CA ASP A 498 4.06 -17.53 -21.50
C ASP A 498 2.87 -16.75 -20.92
N SER A 499 1.74 -17.45 -20.77
CA SER A 499 0.50 -16.92 -20.19
C SER A 499 0.28 -17.34 -18.73
N TYR A 500 1.12 -18.22 -18.17
CA TYR A 500 0.94 -18.76 -16.82
C TYR A 500 1.11 -17.65 -15.77
N VAL A 501 0.19 -17.63 -14.81
CA VAL A 501 0.17 -16.73 -13.65
C VAL A 501 -0.22 -17.54 -12.42
N SER A 502 0.45 -17.29 -11.31
CA SER A 502 0.08 -17.80 -9.99
C SER A 502 0.17 -16.67 -8.97
N VAL A 503 -0.81 -16.60 -8.08
CA VAL A 503 -0.95 -15.60 -7.01
C VAL A 503 -1.33 -16.33 -5.73
N VAL A 504 -0.62 -16.04 -4.63
CA VAL A 504 -0.93 -16.62 -3.31
C VAL A 504 -1.73 -15.61 -2.49
N LEU A 505 -2.89 -16.03 -2.00
CA LEU A 505 -3.69 -15.32 -1.03
C LEU A 505 -3.30 -15.82 0.38
N PRO A 506 -2.59 -15.03 1.20
CA PRO A 506 -2.13 -15.42 2.53
C PRO A 506 -3.27 -15.37 3.57
N LEU A 507 -4.39 -16.05 3.31
CA LEU A 507 -5.61 -15.99 4.13
C LEU A 507 -5.43 -16.52 5.56
N ALA A 508 -4.48 -17.43 5.80
CA ALA A 508 -4.19 -17.92 7.14
C ALA A 508 -3.19 -17.02 7.89
N GLN A 509 -2.38 -16.25 7.16
CA GLN A 509 -1.34 -15.39 7.73
C GLN A 509 -1.82 -13.94 7.96
N ASP A 510 -2.79 -13.48 7.18
CA ASP A 510 -3.32 -12.11 7.24
C ASP A 510 -4.81 -12.09 7.61
N PRO A 511 -5.15 -11.87 8.89
CA PRO A 511 -6.53 -11.76 9.36
C PRO A 511 -7.33 -10.62 8.72
N TRP A 512 -6.68 -9.51 8.36
CA TRP A 512 -7.37 -8.37 7.72
C TRP A 512 -7.71 -8.66 6.27
N LEU A 513 -6.85 -9.40 5.57
CA LEU A 513 -7.19 -9.95 4.26
C LEU A 513 -8.30 -10.99 4.39
N LEU A 514 -8.20 -11.88 5.39
CA LEU A 514 -9.21 -12.91 5.65
C LEU A 514 -10.61 -12.32 5.83
N ASP A 515 -10.79 -11.18 6.50
CA ASP A 515 -12.09 -10.51 6.66
C ASP A 515 -12.81 -10.22 5.33
N LYS A 516 -12.07 -10.08 4.22
CA LYS A 516 -12.64 -9.88 2.88
C LYS A 516 -13.08 -11.18 2.22
N TYR A 517 -12.39 -12.27 2.55
CA TYR A 517 -12.62 -13.61 1.99
C TYR A 517 -13.40 -14.52 2.92
N ALA A 518 -13.67 -14.14 4.16
CA ALA A 518 -14.52 -14.86 5.08
C ALA A 518 -15.98 -14.43 4.91
N ASN A 519 -16.90 -15.38 5.11
CA ASN A 519 -18.32 -15.09 5.33
C ASN A 519 -18.64 -15.12 6.82
N TYR A 520 -19.88 -14.77 7.19
CA TYR A 520 -20.35 -14.73 8.57
C TYR A 520 -20.24 -16.06 9.35
N THR A 521 -19.99 -17.19 8.68
CA THR A 521 -19.76 -18.50 9.30
C THR A 521 -18.27 -18.84 9.48
N GLY A 522 -17.36 -17.92 9.16
CA GLY A 522 -15.92 -18.18 9.17
C GLY A 522 -15.44 -19.06 8.02
N GLN A 523 -16.27 -19.30 7.00
CA GLN A 523 -15.89 -20.05 5.79
C GLN A 523 -15.53 -19.11 4.65
N ILE A 524 -14.82 -19.62 3.65
CA ILE A 524 -14.48 -18.84 2.47
C ILE A 524 -15.75 -18.35 1.74
N ARG A 525 -15.79 -17.06 1.45
CA ARG A 525 -16.79 -16.35 0.67
C ARG A 525 -16.51 -16.61 -0.81
N THR A 526 -17.10 -17.69 -1.33
CA THR A 526 -16.94 -18.11 -2.73
C THR A 526 -17.17 -16.98 -3.73
N GLY A 527 -18.13 -16.08 -3.50
CA GLY A 527 -18.37 -14.93 -4.36
C GLY A 527 -17.16 -14.00 -4.54
N ALA A 528 -16.33 -13.82 -3.50
CA ALA A 528 -15.09 -13.06 -3.60
C ALA A 528 -14.05 -13.79 -4.47
N LEU A 529 -13.88 -15.11 -4.27
CA LEU A 529 -13.00 -15.92 -5.13
C LEU A 529 -13.44 -15.91 -6.60
N LEU A 530 -14.74 -15.96 -6.88
CA LEU A 530 -15.24 -15.91 -8.27
C LEU A 530 -14.91 -14.58 -8.96
N MET A 531 -14.95 -13.48 -8.22
CA MET A 531 -14.56 -12.17 -8.73
C MET A 531 -13.07 -12.14 -9.09
N ASP A 532 -12.23 -12.70 -8.22
CA ASP A 532 -10.77 -12.68 -8.39
C ASP A 532 -10.30 -13.66 -9.46
N LEU A 533 -10.99 -14.79 -9.64
CA LEU A 533 -10.73 -15.72 -10.73
C LEU A 533 -10.97 -15.07 -12.10
N ASP A 534 -12.00 -14.23 -12.25
CA ASP A 534 -12.20 -13.45 -13.49
C ASP A 534 -11.08 -12.42 -13.68
N ALA A 535 -10.57 -11.85 -12.57
CA ALA A 535 -9.50 -10.85 -12.65
C ALA A 535 -8.20 -11.51 -13.10
N LEU A 536 -7.87 -12.66 -12.52
CA LEU A 536 -6.76 -13.51 -12.93
C LEU A 536 -6.90 -13.97 -14.37
N ALA A 537 -8.12 -14.36 -14.80
CA ALA A 537 -8.40 -14.71 -16.20
C ALA A 537 -8.04 -13.56 -17.16
N GLY A 538 -8.38 -12.33 -16.78
CA GLY A 538 -7.97 -11.12 -17.48
C GLY A 538 -6.46 -10.98 -17.56
N VAL A 539 -5.74 -11.12 -16.45
CA VAL A 539 -4.26 -11.01 -16.41
C VAL A 539 -3.60 -12.06 -17.33
N VAL A 540 -4.01 -13.32 -17.21
CA VAL A 540 -3.54 -14.43 -18.05
C VAL A 540 -3.79 -14.12 -19.53
N ALA A 541 -5.00 -13.66 -19.85
CA ALA A 541 -5.38 -13.32 -21.21
C ALA A 541 -4.53 -12.19 -21.80
N TYR A 542 -4.26 -11.13 -21.02
CA TYR A 542 -3.41 -10.02 -21.46
C TYR A 542 -1.93 -10.39 -21.58
N ARG A 543 -1.41 -11.34 -20.78
CA ARG A 543 -0.06 -11.91 -21.03
C ARG A 543 0.00 -12.63 -22.38
N HIS A 544 -1.10 -13.29 -22.78
CA HIS A 544 -1.18 -13.96 -24.07
C HIS A 544 -1.39 -13.00 -25.24
N THR A 545 -2.21 -11.96 -25.10
CA THR A 545 -2.59 -11.09 -26.24
C THR A 545 -1.79 -9.80 -26.35
N GLY A 546 -1.18 -9.35 -25.25
CA GLY A 546 -0.51 -8.07 -25.16
C GLY A 546 -1.47 -6.88 -25.06
N GLU A 547 -0.89 -5.68 -24.91
CA GLU A 547 -1.63 -4.45 -24.58
C GLU A 547 -2.29 -3.76 -25.77
N GLY A 548 -2.04 -4.22 -26.99
CA GLY A 548 -2.59 -3.64 -28.21
C GLY A 548 -4.09 -3.89 -28.37
N VAL A 549 -4.64 -4.92 -27.75
CA VAL A 549 -6.05 -5.32 -27.92
C VAL A 549 -6.88 -5.09 -26.66
N SER A 550 -8.20 -5.09 -26.80
CA SER A 550 -9.14 -5.10 -25.68
C SER A 550 -9.62 -6.53 -25.47
N THR A 551 -9.26 -7.15 -24.36
CA THR A 551 -9.68 -8.52 -24.04
C THR A 551 -10.74 -8.51 -22.93
N VAL A 552 -11.83 -9.24 -23.16
CA VAL A 552 -13.01 -9.30 -22.27
C VAL A 552 -13.42 -10.74 -21.99
N THR A 553 -14.00 -10.98 -20.81
CA THR A 553 -14.64 -12.25 -20.48
C THR A 553 -15.95 -12.38 -21.25
N ALA A 554 -16.01 -13.33 -22.20
CA ALA A 554 -17.22 -13.56 -22.99
C ALA A 554 -18.14 -14.60 -22.35
N ALA A 555 -17.57 -15.56 -21.62
CA ALA A 555 -18.35 -16.56 -20.91
C ALA A 555 -17.55 -17.22 -19.78
N VAL A 556 -18.28 -17.66 -18.76
CA VAL A 556 -17.78 -18.69 -17.86
C VAL A 556 -18.24 -20.03 -18.40
N ASP A 557 -17.30 -20.90 -18.75
CA ASP A 557 -17.62 -22.18 -19.35
C ASP A 557 -18.01 -23.19 -18.27
N ARG A 558 -17.25 -23.23 -17.17
CA ARG A 558 -17.59 -24.07 -16.01
C ARG A 558 -16.81 -23.62 -14.78
N ILE A 559 -17.45 -23.72 -13.62
CA ILE A 559 -16.79 -23.69 -12.31
C ILE A 559 -17.24 -24.89 -11.50
N THR A 560 -16.30 -25.67 -10.97
CA THR A 560 -16.57 -26.89 -10.21
C THR A 560 -15.79 -26.88 -8.89
N ILE A 561 -16.47 -27.20 -7.79
CA ILE A 561 -15.83 -27.50 -6.51
C ILE A 561 -15.35 -28.95 -6.51
N LYS A 562 -14.06 -29.16 -6.23
CA LYS A 562 -13.43 -30.48 -6.12
C LYS A 562 -13.31 -30.90 -4.66
N ASN A 563 -12.36 -30.31 -3.92
CA ASN A 563 -12.11 -30.62 -2.52
C ASN A 563 -12.37 -29.38 -1.65
N PRO A 564 -13.58 -29.20 -1.08
CA PRO A 564 -13.87 -28.04 -0.24
C PRO A 564 -12.92 -27.99 0.97
N PRO A 565 -12.29 -26.85 1.25
CA PRO A 565 -11.34 -26.72 2.34
C PRO A 565 -12.05 -26.95 3.67
N LYS A 566 -11.39 -27.73 4.55
CA LYS A 566 -11.90 -28.06 5.89
C LYS A 566 -11.60 -26.96 6.90
N GLU A 567 -10.53 -26.20 6.66
CA GLU A 567 -10.01 -25.12 7.49
C GLU A 567 -9.57 -23.95 6.60
N ILE A 568 -9.45 -22.76 7.19
CA ILE A 568 -8.86 -21.62 6.50
C ILE A 568 -7.37 -21.88 6.32
N CYS A 569 -6.92 -21.80 5.08
CA CYS A 569 -5.52 -21.94 4.68
C CYS A 569 -5.21 -20.88 3.62
N ASP A 570 -3.92 -20.63 3.41
CA ASP A 570 -3.47 -19.84 2.27
C ASP A 570 -3.89 -20.53 0.97
N LEU A 571 -4.32 -19.75 -0.01
CA LEU A 571 -4.82 -20.26 -1.28
C LEU A 571 -3.93 -19.80 -2.43
N GLU A 572 -3.57 -20.71 -3.32
CA GLU A 572 -2.95 -20.38 -4.59
C GLU A 572 -4.02 -20.29 -5.67
N LEU A 573 -4.13 -19.13 -6.32
CA LEU A 573 -4.92 -18.92 -7.53
C LEU A 573 -3.96 -18.92 -8.72
N SER A 574 -4.11 -19.89 -9.62
CA SER A 574 -3.27 -19.97 -10.81
C SER A 574 -4.06 -20.24 -12.08
N GLY A 575 -3.52 -19.86 -13.23
CA GLY A 575 -4.14 -20.10 -14.51
C GLY A 575 -3.24 -19.81 -15.71
N GLN A 576 -3.68 -20.31 -16.86
CA GLN A 576 -2.99 -20.15 -18.15
C GLN A 576 -3.97 -20.33 -19.31
N VAL A 577 -3.59 -19.86 -20.50
CA VAL A 577 -4.30 -20.16 -21.74
C VAL A 577 -4.02 -21.61 -22.11
N THR A 578 -5.08 -22.42 -22.19
CA THR A 578 -4.99 -23.86 -22.51
C THR A 578 -5.48 -24.17 -23.91
N PHE A 579 -6.32 -23.31 -24.49
CA PHE A 579 -6.78 -23.46 -25.87
C PHE A 579 -6.97 -22.09 -26.53
N ALA A 580 -6.42 -21.92 -27.72
CA ALA A 580 -6.61 -20.71 -28.53
C ALA A 580 -7.13 -21.11 -29.91
N THR A 581 -8.21 -20.46 -30.36
CA THR A 581 -8.85 -20.82 -31.64
C THR A 581 -8.05 -20.40 -32.88
N GLY A 582 -7.00 -19.59 -32.72
CA GLY A 582 -6.34 -18.88 -33.82
C GLY A 582 -7.22 -17.81 -34.51
N ARG A 583 -8.44 -17.60 -33.98
CA ARG A 583 -9.34 -16.50 -34.35
C ARG A 583 -9.38 -15.55 -33.16
N SER A 584 -10.55 -15.18 -32.65
CA SER A 584 -10.66 -14.14 -31.63
C SER A 584 -10.85 -14.61 -30.20
N SER A 585 -10.97 -15.92 -29.96
CA SER A 585 -11.27 -16.47 -28.64
C SER A 585 -10.20 -17.45 -28.14
N MET A 586 -10.02 -17.44 -26.83
CA MET A 586 -9.15 -18.36 -26.09
C MET A 586 -9.84 -18.82 -24.80
N GLU A 587 -9.54 -20.05 -24.38
CA GLU A 587 -9.92 -20.61 -23.08
C GLU A 587 -8.77 -20.37 -22.10
N VAL A 588 -9.11 -19.75 -20.98
CA VAL A 588 -8.24 -19.60 -19.82
C VAL A 588 -8.71 -20.62 -18.77
N THR A 589 -7.85 -21.57 -18.44
CA THR A 589 -8.10 -22.53 -17.35
C THR A 589 -7.45 -22.02 -16.08
N LEU A 590 -8.22 -22.02 -15.00
CA LEU A 590 -7.83 -21.52 -13.68
C LEU A 590 -8.07 -22.60 -12.63
N GLN A 591 -7.31 -22.54 -11.55
CA GLN A 591 -7.50 -23.37 -10.38
C GLN A 591 -7.32 -22.56 -9.10
N VAL A 592 -7.98 -23.01 -8.05
CA VAL A 592 -7.75 -22.59 -6.66
C VAL A 592 -7.28 -23.82 -5.90
N ALA A 593 -6.10 -23.76 -5.30
CA ALA A 593 -5.53 -24.85 -4.52
C ALA A 593 -5.04 -24.36 -3.15
N LYS A 594 -4.77 -25.28 -2.23
CA LYS A 594 -4.03 -24.96 -1.01
C LYS A 594 -2.62 -24.47 -1.40
N ALA A 595 -2.19 -23.34 -0.85
CA ALA A 595 -0.89 -22.78 -1.19
C ALA A 595 0.25 -23.72 -0.74
N PRO A 596 1.30 -23.88 -1.56
CA PRO A 596 2.42 -24.75 -1.24
C PRO A 596 3.21 -24.25 -0.03
N SER A 597 3.47 -25.14 0.94
CA SER A 597 4.25 -24.81 2.16
C SER A 597 5.76 -24.67 1.91
N ALA A 598 6.26 -25.07 0.73
CA ALA A 598 7.69 -25.04 0.39
C ALA A 598 7.90 -24.68 -1.11
N PRO A 599 9.00 -23.98 -1.45
CA PRO A 599 9.34 -23.66 -2.84
C PRO A 599 9.54 -24.94 -3.68
N GLY A 600 8.81 -25.05 -4.80
CA GLY A 600 8.92 -26.18 -5.73
C GLY A 600 7.92 -27.33 -5.51
N HIS A 601 7.05 -27.27 -4.49
CA HIS A 601 5.94 -28.21 -4.33
C HIS A 601 4.95 -28.08 -5.50
N LYS A 602 4.65 -29.20 -6.19
CA LYS A 602 3.61 -29.25 -7.20
C LYS A 602 2.27 -29.55 -6.53
N VAL A 603 1.27 -28.70 -6.80
CA VAL A 603 -0.11 -28.88 -6.36
C VAL A 603 -0.60 -30.28 -6.71
N GLN A 604 -1.02 -31.04 -5.69
CA GLN A 604 -1.60 -32.36 -5.86
C GLN A 604 -3.11 -32.28 -6.12
N PRO A 605 -3.73 -33.28 -6.79
CA PRO A 605 -5.16 -33.24 -7.13
C PRO A 605 -6.11 -33.08 -5.93
N ASP A 606 -5.74 -33.59 -4.76
CA ASP A 606 -6.49 -33.48 -3.50
C ASP A 606 -6.38 -32.09 -2.85
N GLU A 607 -5.35 -31.32 -3.20
CA GLU A 607 -5.14 -29.93 -2.75
C GLU A 607 -5.95 -28.92 -3.58
N VAL A 608 -6.49 -29.33 -4.73
CA VAL A 608 -7.30 -28.48 -5.61
C VAL A 608 -8.70 -28.31 -5.04
N TYR A 609 -9.03 -27.10 -4.64
CA TYR A 609 -10.36 -26.72 -4.16
C TYR A 609 -11.35 -26.52 -5.31
N MET A 610 -10.96 -25.75 -6.32
CA MET A 610 -11.85 -25.29 -7.38
C MET A 610 -11.12 -25.31 -8.71
N THR A 611 -11.84 -25.67 -9.77
CA THR A 611 -11.37 -25.50 -11.15
C THR A 611 -12.36 -24.64 -11.90
N CYS A 612 -11.83 -23.77 -12.76
CA CYS A 612 -12.61 -22.82 -13.55
C CYS A 612 -12.08 -22.77 -14.98
N SER A 613 -12.97 -22.62 -15.95
CA SER A 613 -12.61 -22.34 -17.34
C SER A 613 -13.43 -21.17 -17.85
N MET A 614 -12.76 -20.18 -18.41
CA MET A 614 -13.36 -18.96 -18.94
C MET A 614 -12.98 -18.76 -20.40
N THR A 615 -13.96 -18.40 -21.23
CA THR A 615 -13.70 -17.99 -22.60
C THR A 615 -13.46 -16.48 -22.63
N MET A 616 -12.26 -16.09 -23.06
CA MET A 616 -11.84 -14.71 -23.26
C MET A 616 -11.88 -14.39 -24.76
N VAL A 617 -12.30 -13.17 -25.11
CA VAL A 617 -12.37 -12.69 -26.50
C VAL A 617 -11.56 -11.41 -26.64
N SER A 618 -10.73 -11.37 -27.68
CA SER A 618 -9.97 -10.18 -28.07
C SER A 618 -10.72 -9.35 -29.10
N LEU A 619 -10.76 -8.05 -28.85
CA LEU A 619 -11.45 -7.04 -29.64
C LEU A 619 -10.46 -5.94 -30.03
N ASP A 620 -10.66 -5.36 -31.22
CA ASP A 620 -9.97 -4.15 -31.62
C ASP A 620 -10.44 -2.96 -30.75
N PRO A 621 -9.55 -2.21 -30.08
CA PRO A 621 -9.94 -1.15 -29.17
C PRO A 621 -10.76 -0.03 -29.81
N ALA A 622 -10.57 0.25 -31.10
CA ALA A 622 -11.22 1.33 -31.83
C ALA A 622 -12.57 0.87 -32.42
N THR A 623 -12.60 -0.27 -33.11
CA THR A 623 -13.81 -0.77 -33.80
C THR A 623 -14.70 -1.66 -32.94
N LYS A 624 -14.18 -2.17 -31.82
CA LYS A 624 -14.81 -3.19 -30.96
C LYS A 624 -15.12 -4.51 -31.68
N LYS A 625 -14.55 -4.74 -32.87
CA LYS A 625 -14.73 -5.99 -33.61
C LYS A 625 -13.75 -7.08 -33.14
N PRO A 626 -14.14 -8.36 -33.22
CA PRO A 626 -13.26 -9.47 -32.86
C PRO A 626 -11.94 -9.47 -33.64
N THR A 627 -10.82 -9.65 -32.95
CA THR A 627 -9.44 -9.62 -33.50
C THR A 627 -8.69 -10.91 -33.18
N GLN A 628 -7.76 -11.31 -34.06
CA GLN A 628 -7.04 -12.57 -33.92
C GLN A 628 -6.19 -12.67 -32.63
N VAL A 629 -6.01 -13.88 -32.12
CA VAL A 629 -5.14 -14.24 -30.99
C VAL A 629 -4.08 -15.22 -31.45
N ALA A 630 -2.87 -15.09 -30.89
CA ALA A 630 -1.76 -16.00 -31.18
C ALA A 630 -2.15 -17.48 -30.89
N PRO A 631 -1.78 -18.42 -31.78
CA PRO A 631 -1.97 -19.85 -31.52
C PRO A 631 -1.05 -20.34 -30.40
N LEU A 632 -1.40 -21.46 -29.77
CA LEU A 632 -0.55 -22.12 -28.78
C LEU A 632 0.44 -23.08 -29.45
N GLU A 633 1.69 -23.01 -29.02
CA GLU A 633 2.70 -24.05 -29.25
C GLU A 633 2.58 -25.10 -28.13
N VAL A 634 2.31 -26.35 -28.52
CA VAL A 634 1.99 -27.45 -27.59
C VAL A 634 3.04 -28.55 -27.75
N THR A 635 3.94 -28.66 -26.78
CA THR A 635 5.16 -29.47 -26.91
C THR A 635 5.13 -30.71 -26.01
N THR A 636 4.65 -30.60 -24.78
CA THR A 636 4.68 -31.70 -23.81
C THR A 636 3.40 -32.56 -23.85
N PRO A 637 3.45 -33.82 -23.38
CA PRO A 637 2.24 -34.66 -23.26
C PRO A 637 1.14 -34.02 -22.40
N GLU A 638 1.52 -33.33 -21.32
CA GLU A 638 0.61 -32.61 -20.43
C GLU A 638 -0.08 -31.44 -21.16
N GLU A 639 0.68 -30.63 -21.91
CA GLU A 639 0.14 -29.54 -22.73
C GLU A 639 -0.81 -30.07 -23.81
N LYS A 640 -0.49 -31.21 -24.43
CA LYS A 640 -1.37 -31.85 -25.44
C LYS A 640 -2.71 -32.28 -24.83
N ALA A 641 -2.68 -32.84 -23.61
CA ALA A 641 -3.90 -33.22 -22.91
C ALA A 641 -4.76 -32.00 -22.53
N LEU A 642 -4.14 -30.93 -22.02
CA LEU A 642 -4.83 -29.68 -21.71
C LEU A 642 -5.44 -29.02 -22.94
N PHE A 643 -4.70 -28.98 -24.06
CA PHE A 643 -5.20 -28.42 -25.32
C PHE A 643 -6.38 -29.22 -25.88
N ALA A 644 -6.28 -30.55 -25.89
CA ALA A 644 -7.38 -31.43 -26.32
C ALA A 644 -8.63 -31.24 -25.45
N ARG A 645 -8.45 -31.07 -24.14
CA ARG A 645 -9.55 -30.79 -23.20
C ARG A 645 -10.20 -29.44 -23.49
N GLY A 646 -9.43 -28.38 -23.72
CA GLY A 646 -9.96 -27.06 -24.07
C GLY A 646 -10.67 -27.06 -25.44
N GLU A 647 -10.16 -27.81 -26.42
CA GLU A 647 -10.85 -27.99 -27.70
C GLU A 647 -12.19 -28.72 -27.52
N GLN A 648 -12.24 -29.76 -26.67
CA GLN A 648 -13.46 -30.48 -26.33
C GLN A 648 -14.47 -29.58 -25.61
N ASN A 649 -14.02 -28.73 -24.68
CA ASN A 649 -14.84 -27.74 -24.00
C ASN A 649 -15.48 -26.77 -25.00
N TYR A 650 -14.68 -26.24 -25.93
CA TYR A 650 -15.15 -25.37 -27.00
C TYR A 650 -16.21 -26.05 -27.90
N LYS A 651 -15.96 -27.29 -28.34
CA LYS A 651 -16.92 -28.08 -29.13
C LYS A 651 -18.22 -28.33 -28.35
N ARG A 652 -18.12 -28.71 -27.07
CA ARG A 652 -19.26 -28.93 -26.18
C ARG A 652 -20.11 -27.66 -26.03
N LYS A 653 -19.48 -26.51 -25.78
CA LYS A 653 -20.16 -25.22 -25.70
C LYS A 653 -20.93 -24.88 -26.98
N LYS A 654 -20.34 -25.13 -28.15
CA LYS A 654 -21.01 -24.93 -29.44
C LYS A 654 -22.23 -25.85 -29.59
N ALA A 655 -22.11 -27.12 -29.19
CA ALA A 655 -23.22 -28.08 -29.19
C ALA A 655 -24.34 -27.72 -28.19
N LEU A 656 -24.01 -27.09 -27.06
CA LEU A 656 -25.02 -26.66 -26.08
C LEU A 656 -26.00 -25.64 -26.67
N ARG A 657 -25.56 -24.80 -27.63
CA ARG A 657 -26.43 -23.80 -28.29
C ARG A 657 -27.59 -24.44 -29.06
N SER A 658 -27.37 -25.56 -29.74
CA SER A 658 -28.43 -26.25 -30.51
C SER A 658 -29.46 -26.97 -29.61
N SER A 659 -29.12 -27.18 -28.34
CA SER A 659 -29.98 -27.84 -27.36
C SER A 659 -30.77 -26.88 -26.46
N HIS A 660 -30.59 -25.58 -26.66
CA HIS A 660 -31.27 -24.54 -25.88
C HIS A 660 -32.79 -24.63 -26.07
N ILE A 661 -33.58 -24.32 -25.03
CA ILE A 661 -35.04 -24.52 -25.05
C ILE A 661 -35.74 -23.67 -26.13
N THR A 662 -35.16 -22.54 -26.53
CA THR A 662 -35.67 -21.71 -27.63
C THR A 662 -35.36 -22.28 -29.02
N VAL A 663 -34.47 -23.27 -29.12
CA VAL A 663 -34.08 -23.93 -30.38
C VAL A 663 -34.69 -25.32 -30.48
N LYS A 664 -34.69 -26.08 -29.36
CA LYS A 664 -35.25 -27.43 -29.27
C LYS A 664 -36.36 -27.48 -28.23
N ALA A 665 -37.59 -27.69 -28.69
CA ALA A 665 -38.79 -27.87 -27.87
C ALA A 665 -38.66 -29.04 -26.86
N PRO A 666 -39.51 -29.11 -25.82
CA PRO A 666 -39.58 -30.26 -24.92
C PRO A 666 -39.79 -31.58 -25.67
N ASP A 667 -39.13 -32.65 -25.23
CA ASP A 667 -39.41 -34.00 -25.72
C ASP A 667 -40.68 -34.61 -25.08
N GLU A 668 -41.05 -35.83 -25.46
CA GLU A 668 -42.25 -36.50 -24.97
C GLU A 668 -42.24 -36.69 -23.44
N GLU A 669 -41.07 -37.04 -22.87
CA GLU A 669 -40.90 -37.18 -21.42
C GLU A 669 -41.08 -35.84 -20.71
N GLU A 670 -40.41 -34.80 -21.19
CA GLU A 670 -40.51 -33.44 -20.65
C GLU A 670 -41.93 -32.90 -20.79
N GLY A 671 -42.61 -33.15 -21.91
CA GLY A 671 -44.00 -32.77 -22.16
C GLY A 671 -44.97 -33.45 -21.19
N GLY A 672 -44.81 -34.75 -20.96
CA GLY A 672 -45.61 -35.50 -19.98
C GLY A 672 -45.43 -34.98 -18.55
N LEU A 673 -44.20 -34.62 -18.17
CA LEU A 673 -43.92 -34.02 -16.86
C LEU A 673 -44.54 -32.63 -16.71
N ILE A 674 -44.49 -31.80 -17.76
CA ILE A 674 -45.15 -30.48 -17.75
C ILE A 674 -46.65 -30.63 -17.56
N HIS A 675 -47.28 -31.54 -18.32
CA HIS A 675 -48.71 -31.79 -18.21
C HIS A 675 -49.08 -32.25 -16.79
N LYS A 676 -48.30 -33.17 -16.21
CA LYS A 676 -48.49 -33.63 -14.84
C LYS A 676 -48.40 -32.50 -13.82
N MET A 677 -47.36 -31.65 -13.89
CA MET A 677 -47.21 -30.52 -12.99
C MET A 677 -48.38 -29.54 -13.10
N TRP A 678 -48.89 -29.32 -14.32
CA TRP A 678 -50.07 -28.49 -14.55
C TRP A 678 -51.34 -29.11 -13.95
N THR A 679 -51.59 -30.42 -14.15
CA THR A 679 -52.74 -31.11 -13.54
C THR A 679 -52.67 -31.11 -12.02
N ASP A 680 -51.48 -31.34 -11.45
CA ASP A 680 -51.25 -31.29 -10.01
C ASP A 680 -51.55 -29.87 -9.47
N SER A 681 -51.13 -28.83 -10.18
CA SER A 681 -51.40 -27.43 -9.79
C SER A 681 -52.89 -27.07 -9.79
N LEU A 682 -53.69 -27.65 -10.70
CA LEU A 682 -55.14 -27.47 -10.71
C LEU A 682 -55.80 -28.17 -9.52
N ALA A 683 -55.36 -29.39 -9.22
CA ALA A 683 -55.86 -30.15 -8.08
C ALA A 683 -55.62 -29.42 -6.75
N TYR A 684 -54.46 -28.77 -6.59
CA TYR A 684 -54.13 -28.00 -5.39
C TYR A 684 -54.90 -26.69 -5.24
N ALA A 685 -55.39 -26.10 -6.34
CA ALA A 685 -56.14 -24.85 -6.32
C ALA A 685 -57.62 -25.05 -6.01
N ASP A 686 -58.14 -26.27 -6.18
CA ASP A 686 -59.55 -26.59 -5.95
C ASP A 686 -59.85 -26.82 -4.46
N SER A 687 -60.58 -25.88 -3.86
CA SER A 687 -61.02 -25.97 -2.45
C SER A 687 -61.92 -27.18 -2.14
N GLN A 688 -62.50 -27.83 -3.15
CA GLN A 688 -63.32 -29.05 -2.97
C GLN A 688 -62.52 -30.35 -3.15
N ASN A 689 -61.26 -30.26 -3.55
CA ASN A 689 -60.38 -31.42 -3.69
C ASN A 689 -59.62 -31.68 -2.36
N ALA A 690 -59.53 -32.94 -1.94
CA ALA A 690 -58.78 -33.34 -0.74
C ALA A 690 -57.26 -33.24 -0.91
N ALA A 691 -56.77 -33.14 -2.16
CA ALA A 691 -55.36 -33.03 -2.48
C ALA A 691 -54.81 -31.64 -2.09
N GLN A 692 -54.11 -31.56 -0.97
CA GLN A 692 -53.38 -30.36 -0.58
C GLN A 692 -51.97 -30.34 -1.18
N GLN A 693 -51.51 -29.16 -1.61
CA GLN A 693 -50.13 -28.97 -2.03
C GLN A 693 -49.18 -29.36 -0.89
N PRO A 694 -48.19 -30.24 -1.13
CA PRO A 694 -47.21 -30.61 -0.12
C PRO A 694 -46.53 -29.38 0.47
N SER A 695 -46.31 -29.36 1.79
CA SER A 695 -45.70 -28.21 2.48
C SER A 695 -44.28 -27.89 2.02
N ASN A 696 -43.58 -28.88 1.45
CA ASN A 696 -42.25 -28.72 0.86
C ASN A 696 -42.26 -28.31 -0.62
N MET A 697 -43.43 -28.13 -1.22
CA MET A 697 -43.59 -27.69 -2.60
C MET A 697 -43.91 -26.20 -2.66
N ILE A 698 -43.07 -25.43 -3.34
CA ILE A 698 -43.19 -23.97 -3.43
C ILE A 698 -43.31 -23.58 -4.90
N ASN A 699 -44.26 -22.69 -5.20
CA ASN A 699 -44.47 -22.21 -6.56
C ASN A 699 -43.27 -21.40 -7.06
N MET A 700 -42.85 -21.61 -8.30
CA MET A 700 -41.65 -20.99 -8.89
C MET A 700 -41.69 -19.45 -8.78
N SER A 701 -42.83 -18.83 -9.06
CA SER A 701 -43.06 -17.39 -8.90
C SER A 701 -42.67 -16.85 -7.52
N LYS A 702 -42.96 -17.60 -6.45
CA LYS A 702 -42.65 -17.25 -5.05
C LYS A 702 -41.18 -17.43 -4.66
N THR A 703 -40.39 -18.09 -5.51
CA THR A 703 -38.96 -18.31 -5.25
C THR A 703 -38.08 -17.15 -5.76
N THR A 704 -38.67 -16.22 -6.51
CA THR A 704 -37.91 -15.16 -7.18
C THR A 704 -37.54 -14.04 -6.22
N ILE A 705 -36.24 -13.72 -6.13
CA ILE A 705 -35.73 -12.57 -5.40
C ILE A 705 -35.02 -11.59 -6.33
N HIS A 706 -34.99 -10.32 -5.95
CA HIS A 706 -34.47 -9.24 -6.78
C HIS A 706 -33.39 -8.46 -6.04
N SER A 707 -32.43 -7.95 -6.79
CA SER A 707 -31.43 -6.97 -6.33
C SER A 707 -31.29 -5.87 -7.38
N THR A 708 -31.13 -4.63 -6.94
CA THR A 708 -30.95 -3.47 -7.83
C THR A 708 -29.87 -2.58 -7.27
N GLN A 709 -28.91 -2.17 -8.10
CA GLN A 709 -27.77 -1.37 -7.67
C GLN A 709 -27.32 -0.40 -8.75
N ILE A 710 -26.90 0.80 -8.34
CA ILE A 710 -26.19 1.74 -9.23
C ILE A 710 -24.73 1.29 -9.35
N MET A 711 -24.25 1.21 -10.58
CA MET A 711 -22.92 0.75 -10.92
C MET A 711 -21.87 1.84 -10.70
N GLN A 712 -21.06 1.67 -9.66
CA GLN A 712 -20.09 2.67 -9.23
C GLN A 712 -18.70 2.48 -9.85
N PRO A 713 -17.89 3.56 -9.97
CA PRO A 713 -16.55 3.51 -10.55
C PRO A 713 -15.57 2.55 -9.86
N GLN A 714 -15.80 2.21 -8.57
CA GLN A 714 -14.97 1.26 -7.84
C GLN A 714 -14.98 -0.16 -8.43
N TYR A 715 -16.04 -0.52 -9.17
CA TYR A 715 -16.18 -1.84 -9.80
C TYR A 715 -15.82 -1.83 -11.29
N ARG A 716 -15.18 -0.76 -11.78
CA ARG A 716 -14.82 -0.61 -13.18
C ARG A 716 -13.73 -1.59 -13.61
N ASN A 717 -13.77 -1.95 -14.88
CA ASN A 717 -12.71 -2.68 -15.55
C ASN A 717 -11.62 -1.71 -16.05
N ARG A 718 -10.62 -2.30 -16.70
CA ARG A 718 -9.44 -1.61 -17.21
C ARG A 718 -9.74 -0.54 -18.27
N HIS A 719 -10.88 -0.60 -18.93
CA HIS A 719 -11.31 0.39 -19.90
C HIS A 719 -12.03 1.59 -19.26
N ASN A 720 -11.98 1.72 -17.93
CA ASN A 720 -12.47 2.80 -17.08
C ASN A 720 -13.99 2.96 -17.00
N PHE A 721 -14.73 2.76 -18.09
CA PHE A 721 -16.16 3.15 -18.17
C PHE A 721 -17.13 1.97 -18.18
N MET A 722 -16.64 0.76 -18.02
CA MET A 722 -17.45 -0.47 -17.95
C MET A 722 -17.18 -1.19 -16.64
N ILE A 723 -18.18 -1.84 -16.08
CA ILE A 723 -18.08 -2.67 -14.89
C ILE A 723 -17.39 -3.99 -15.25
N PHE A 724 -16.60 -4.46 -14.32
CA PHE A 724 -15.81 -5.67 -14.43
C PHE A 724 -16.67 -6.95 -14.34
N GLY A 725 -16.37 -7.95 -15.17
CA GLY A 725 -17.16 -9.20 -15.28
C GLY A 725 -17.22 -9.99 -13.96
N GLY A 726 -16.11 -10.05 -13.23
CA GLY A 726 -16.05 -10.70 -11.92
C GLY A 726 -16.98 -10.06 -10.88
N PHE A 727 -17.25 -8.76 -10.98
CA PHE A 727 -18.24 -8.12 -10.10
C PHE A 727 -19.65 -8.65 -10.39
N LEU A 728 -20.00 -8.83 -11.67
CA LEU A 728 -21.26 -9.48 -12.06
C LEU A 728 -21.32 -10.91 -11.52
N LEU A 729 -20.23 -11.70 -11.66
CA LEU A 729 -20.17 -13.08 -11.15
C LEU A 729 -20.37 -13.17 -9.64
N LYS A 730 -19.73 -12.29 -8.87
CA LYS A 730 -19.93 -12.19 -7.43
C LYS A 730 -21.38 -11.85 -7.11
N THR A 731 -21.92 -10.84 -7.76
CA THR A 731 -23.29 -10.36 -7.51
C THR A 731 -24.33 -11.42 -7.85
N SER A 732 -24.18 -12.10 -8.98
CA SER A 732 -25.09 -13.17 -9.39
C SER A 732 -24.94 -14.41 -8.51
N PHE A 733 -23.73 -14.77 -8.08
CA PHE A 733 -23.52 -15.87 -7.15
C PHE A 733 -24.15 -15.60 -5.79
N GLU A 734 -23.90 -14.42 -5.20
CA GLU A 734 -24.44 -14.06 -3.89
C GLU A 734 -25.97 -14.00 -3.90
N LEU A 735 -26.55 -13.46 -4.98
CA LEU A 735 -28.01 -13.48 -5.16
C LEU A 735 -28.55 -14.92 -5.33
N ALA A 736 -27.85 -15.77 -6.10
CA ALA A 736 -28.25 -17.16 -6.27
C ALA A 736 -28.19 -17.96 -4.96
N PHE A 737 -27.13 -17.75 -4.17
CA PHE A 737 -26.98 -18.35 -2.85
C PHE A 737 -28.11 -17.92 -1.91
N THR A 738 -28.43 -16.62 -1.87
CA THR A 738 -29.55 -16.11 -1.05
C THR A 738 -30.89 -16.67 -1.52
N CYS A 739 -31.11 -16.81 -2.83
CA CYS A 739 -32.33 -17.41 -3.38
C CYS A 739 -32.47 -18.87 -2.95
N ALA A 740 -31.40 -19.67 -3.10
CA ALA A 740 -31.40 -21.06 -2.66
C ALA A 740 -31.60 -21.19 -1.14
N ALA A 741 -30.93 -20.36 -0.34
CA ALA A 741 -31.05 -20.37 1.12
C ALA A 741 -32.45 -19.95 1.59
N SER A 742 -33.03 -18.93 0.96
CA SER A 742 -34.39 -18.48 1.25
C SER A 742 -35.43 -19.52 0.87
N PHE A 743 -35.21 -20.24 -0.23
CA PHE A 743 -36.11 -21.30 -0.69
C PHE A 743 -36.03 -22.55 0.19
N SER A 744 -34.83 -22.94 0.62
CA SER A 744 -34.63 -24.18 1.39
C SER A 744 -34.62 -24.00 2.90
N HIS A 745 -34.67 -22.77 3.40
CA HIS A 745 -34.53 -22.41 4.83
C HIS A 745 -33.33 -23.07 5.53
N THR A 746 -32.27 -23.30 4.77
CA THR A 746 -31.04 -23.95 5.22
C THR A 746 -29.87 -23.35 4.48
N ARG A 747 -28.63 -23.68 4.89
CA ARG A 747 -27.44 -23.22 4.21
C ARG A 747 -27.12 -24.09 2.98
N PRO A 748 -27.31 -23.61 1.75
CA PRO A 748 -26.97 -24.38 0.56
C PRO A 748 -25.44 -24.50 0.40
N ARG A 749 -24.98 -25.61 -0.17
CA ARG A 749 -23.58 -25.81 -0.57
C ARG A 749 -23.47 -25.66 -2.08
N PHE A 750 -22.59 -24.77 -2.54
CA PHE A 750 -22.35 -24.57 -3.97
C PHE A 750 -21.72 -25.81 -4.60
N VAL A 751 -22.21 -26.19 -5.78
CA VAL A 751 -21.74 -27.37 -6.54
C VAL A 751 -21.03 -26.93 -7.82
N ASN A 752 -21.71 -26.14 -8.65
CA ASN A 752 -21.17 -25.67 -9.91
C ASN A 752 -21.87 -24.41 -10.43
N LEU A 753 -21.17 -23.70 -11.31
CA LEU A 753 -21.74 -22.76 -12.27
C LEU A 753 -21.70 -23.40 -13.65
N ASP A 754 -22.87 -23.54 -14.26
CA ASP A 754 -23.05 -24.02 -15.62
C ASP A 754 -22.59 -22.97 -16.66
N PRO A 755 -22.35 -23.38 -17.92
CA PRO A 755 -21.99 -22.46 -18.99
C PRO A 755 -22.93 -21.26 -19.07
N SER A 756 -22.35 -20.08 -18.89
CA SER A 756 -23.04 -18.79 -18.76
C SER A 756 -22.31 -17.73 -19.57
N THR A 757 -23.05 -16.88 -20.28
CA THR A 757 -22.50 -15.87 -21.21
C THR A 757 -22.73 -14.47 -20.71
N PHE A 758 -21.73 -13.60 -20.91
CA PHE A 758 -21.88 -12.17 -20.79
C PHE A 758 -22.33 -11.63 -22.14
N GLU A 759 -23.47 -10.93 -22.17
CA GLU A 759 -24.12 -10.50 -23.40
C GLU A 759 -23.81 -9.02 -23.69
N GLU A 760 -24.36 -8.13 -22.86
CA GLU A 760 -24.15 -6.69 -22.97
C GLU A 760 -23.19 -6.17 -21.88
N PRO A 761 -22.31 -5.20 -22.21
CA PRO A 761 -21.46 -4.55 -21.22
C PRO A 761 -22.31 -3.71 -20.25
N VAL A 762 -21.79 -3.52 -19.04
CA VAL A 762 -22.46 -2.74 -17.99
C VAL A 762 -21.71 -1.42 -17.80
N PRO A 763 -22.22 -0.26 -18.25
CA PRO A 763 -21.53 1.01 -18.08
C PRO A 763 -21.49 1.48 -16.61
N VAL A 764 -20.42 2.18 -16.23
CA VAL A 764 -20.39 2.92 -14.95
C VAL A 764 -21.47 4.00 -14.96
N GLY A 765 -22.20 4.16 -13.86
CA GLY A 765 -23.33 5.08 -13.72
C GLY A 765 -24.67 4.52 -14.23
N SER A 766 -24.73 3.26 -14.65
CA SER A 766 -25.99 2.58 -15.00
C SER A 766 -26.63 1.87 -13.80
N VAL A 767 -27.91 1.49 -13.91
CA VAL A 767 -28.61 0.65 -12.92
C VAL A 767 -28.57 -0.80 -13.37
N LEU A 768 -27.99 -1.67 -12.54
CA LEU A 768 -28.01 -3.12 -12.70
C LEU A 768 -29.21 -3.71 -11.96
N TYR A 769 -30.06 -4.43 -12.67
CA TYR A 769 -31.20 -5.19 -12.15
C TYR A 769 -30.87 -6.67 -12.23
N ALA A 770 -30.83 -7.36 -11.09
CA ALA A 770 -30.61 -8.80 -11.01
C ALA A 770 -31.85 -9.49 -10.41
N SER A 771 -32.25 -10.61 -11.00
CA SER A 771 -33.34 -11.47 -10.49
C SER A 771 -32.86 -12.90 -10.43
N ALA A 772 -33.00 -13.56 -9.28
CA ALA A 772 -32.69 -14.97 -9.09
C ALA A 772 -33.97 -15.77 -8.84
N THR A 773 -34.14 -16.88 -9.55
CA THR A 773 -35.31 -17.76 -9.47
C THR A 773 -34.86 -19.22 -9.36
N VAL A 774 -35.46 -19.99 -8.46
CA VAL A 774 -35.26 -21.44 -8.43
C VAL A 774 -35.96 -22.04 -9.63
N THR A 775 -35.20 -22.63 -10.55
CA THR A 775 -35.73 -23.16 -11.82
C THR A 775 -36.01 -24.65 -11.74
N TYR A 776 -35.21 -25.41 -11.00
CA TYR A 776 -35.32 -26.86 -10.95
C TYR A 776 -34.86 -27.41 -9.62
N THR A 777 -35.48 -28.50 -9.17
CA THR A 777 -35.12 -29.23 -7.95
C THR A 777 -35.18 -30.73 -8.19
N GLU A 778 -34.23 -31.47 -7.62
CA GLU A 778 -34.26 -32.94 -7.60
C GLU A 778 -33.75 -33.51 -6.27
N PRO A 779 -34.26 -34.66 -5.80
CA PRO A 779 -33.75 -35.33 -4.61
C PRO A 779 -32.31 -35.83 -4.81
N ILE A 780 -31.51 -35.79 -3.75
CA ILE A 780 -30.16 -36.37 -3.73
C ILE A 780 -30.19 -37.72 -3.01
N SER A 781 -29.50 -38.72 -3.55
CA SER A 781 -29.45 -40.08 -2.97
C SER A 781 -28.92 -40.14 -1.54
N SER A 782 -28.05 -39.20 -1.14
CA SER A 782 -27.52 -39.05 0.22
C SER A 782 -28.44 -38.30 1.18
N GLY A 783 -29.65 -37.93 0.75
CA GLY A 783 -30.57 -37.06 1.48
C GLY A 783 -30.47 -35.58 1.06
N GLY A 784 -31.60 -34.88 1.14
CA GLY A 784 -31.73 -33.47 0.75
C GLY A 784 -32.12 -33.26 -0.72
N THR A 785 -32.00 -32.01 -1.19
CA THR A 785 -32.40 -31.56 -2.52
C THR A 785 -31.25 -30.84 -3.23
N ARG A 786 -31.05 -31.15 -4.51
CA ARG A 786 -30.25 -30.33 -5.43
C ARG A 786 -31.14 -29.25 -6.03
N ILE A 787 -30.69 -28.01 -5.92
CA ILE A 787 -31.42 -26.81 -6.30
C ILE A 787 -30.65 -26.12 -7.42
N GLN A 788 -31.31 -25.87 -8.55
CA GLN A 788 -30.79 -25.00 -9.57
C GLN A 788 -31.44 -23.62 -9.48
N VAL A 789 -30.61 -22.59 -9.50
CA VAL A 789 -31.01 -21.19 -9.49
C VAL A 789 -30.51 -20.53 -10.76
N MET A 790 -31.43 -19.88 -11.47
CA MET A 790 -31.10 -19.03 -12.61
C MET A 790 -31.11 -17.57 -12.18
N VAL A 791 -30.05 -16.85 -12.51
CA VAL A 791 -29.92 -15.41 -12.29
C VAL A 791 -29.88 -14.68 -13.62
N ARG A 792 -30.82 -13.77 -13.83
CA ARG A 792 -30.83 -12.86 -14.98
C ARG A 792 -30.42 -11.47 -14.55
N THR A 793 -29.56 -10.84 -15.34
CA THR A 793 -29.05 -9.50 -15.10
C THR A 793 -29.39 -8.59 -16.27
N HIS A 794 -29.86 -7.38 -15.97
CA HIS A 794 -30.19 -6.38 -16.98
C HIS A 794 -29.61 -5.02 -16.58
N VAL A 795 -29.30 -4.18 -17.56
CA VAL A 795 -28.82 -2.82 -17.35
C VAL A 795 -29.74 -1.79 -18.00
N ARG A 796 -29.84 -0.62 -17.35
CA ARG A 796 -30.48 0.58 -17.90
C ARG A 796 -29.75 1.83 -17.45
N ASN A 797 -29.66 2.85 -18.30
CA ASN A 797 -29.12 4.14 -17.89
C ASN A 797 -29.98 4.78 -16.77
N VAL A 798 -29.35 5.39 -15.77
CA VAL A 798 -30.00 6.11 -14.65
C VAL A 798 -30.91 7.24 -15.12
N GLU A 799 -30.57 7.90 -16.23
CA GLU A 799 -31.43 8.93 -16.83
C GLU A 799 -32.70 8.37 -17.46
N HIS A 800 -32.81 7.04 -17.57
CA HIS A 800 -33.97 6.32 -18.10
C HIS A 800 -34.43 6.75 -19.51
N LYS A 801 -33.57 7.43 -20.28
CA LYS A 801 -33.81 7.87 -21.65
C LYS A 801 -34.14 6.70 -22.60
N GLU A 802 -33.56 5.53 -22.36
CA GLU A 802 -33.91 4.29 -23.04
C GLU A 802 -35.16 3.66 -22.41
N ARG A 803 -36.15 3.28 -23.24
CA ARG A 803 -37.40 2.66 -22.78
C ARG A 803 -37.21 1.23 -22.26
N GLU A 804 -36.24 0.49 -22.79
CA GLU A 804 -36.04 -0.94 -22.52
C GLU A 804 -34.78 -1.22 -21.69
N ARG A 805 -34.79 -2.34 -20.97
CA ARG A 805 -33.62 -2.86 -20.24
C ARG A 805 -32.83 -3.79 -21.16
N LYS A 806 -31.51 -3.67 -21.20
CA LYS A 806 -30.62 -4.54 -21.99
C LYS A 806 -30.19 -5.75 -21.15
N ASN A 807 -30.24 -6.95 -21.70
CA ASN A 807 -29.82 -8.17 -21.00
C ASN A 807 -28.30 -8.24 -20.93
N THR A 808 -27.72 -8.34 -19.74
CA THR A 808 -26.27 -8.33 -19.53
C THR A 808 -25.70 -9.73 -19.33
N GLY A 809 -26.53 -10.68 -18.88
CA GLY A 809 -26.10 -12.05 -18.70
C GLY A 809 -27.12 -12.91 -17.97
N THR A 810 -27.09 -14.22 -18.26
CA THR A 810 -27.87 -15.26 -17.58
C THR A 810 -26.93 -16.31 -17.00
N PHE A 811 -27.01 -16.51 -15.69
CA PHE A 811 -26.15 -17.42 -14.93
C PHE A 811 -26.96 -18.54 -14.29
N PHE A 812 -26.41 -19.75 -14.27
CA PHE A 812 -27.09 -20.93 -13.73
C PHE A 812 -26.22 -21.58 -12.65
N TYR A 813 -26.65 -21.44 -11.40
CA TYR A 813 -25.93 -21.97 -10.24
C TYR A 813 -26.64 -23.21 -9.70
N THR A 814 -25.86 -24.23 -9.38
CA THR A 814 -26.36 -25.43 -8.72
C THR A 814 -25.88 -25.49 -7.29
N PHE A 815 -26.80 -25.78 -6.37
CA PHE A 815 -26.55 -25.96 -4.95
C PHE A 815 -27.11 -27.28 -4.44
N ASN A 816 -26.51 -27.82 -3.39
CA ASN A 816 -27.09 -28.92 -2.60
C ASN A 816 -27.59 -28.36 -1.27
N SER A 817 -28.78 -28.75 -0.87
CA SER A 817 -29.40 -28.38 0.40
C SER A 817 -29.78 -29.63 1.19
N PRO A 818 -29.61 -29.66 2.52
CA PRO A 818 -30.08 -30.77 3.34
C PRO A 818 -31.61 -30.82 3.45
N ALA A 819 -32.31 -29.73 3.12
CA ALA A 819 -33.77 -29.69 3.15
C ALA A 819 -34.36 -30.51 2.00
N SER A 820 -35.51 -31.12 2.26
CA SER A 820 -36.36 -31.71 1.22
C SER A 820 -37.33 -30.64 0.75
N VAL A 821 -37.05 -30.03 -0.40
CA VAL A 821 -37.85 -28.95 -1.02
C VAL A 821 -38.04 -29.21 -2.51
N ASN A 822 -39.14 -28.72 -3.07
CA ASN A 822 -39.50 -28.90 -4.49
C ASN A 822 -40.10 -27.63 -5.09
N VAL A 823 -39.70 -27.27 -6.31
CA VAL A 823 -40.24 -26.12 -7.03
C VAL A 823 -41.32 -26.54 -8.03
N LEU A 824 -42.45 -25.83 -8.03
CA LEU A 824 -43.59 -26.10 -8.92
C LEU A 824 -43.78 -24.94 -9.93
N PRO A 825 -43.60 -25.16 -11.25
CA PRO A 825 -43.99 -24.17 -12.26
C PRO A 825 -45.51 -24.08 -12.40
N GLN A 826 -46.05 -22.87 -12.48
CA GLN A 826 -47.48 -22.57 -12.61
C GLN A 826 -47.86 -22.02 -14.00
N SER A 827 -46.90 -21.55 -14.78
CA SER A 827 -47.12 -21.05 -16.14
C SER A 827 -46.28 -21.81 -17.18
N TYR A 828 -46.66 -21.72 -18.45
CA TYR A 828 -45.86 -22.30 -19.53
C TYR A 828 -44.43 -21.72 -19.57
N GLY A 829 -44.27 -20.42 -19.30
CA GLY A 829 -42.94 -19.78 -19.22
C GLY A 829 -42.08 -20.37 -18.09
N GLU A 830 -42.69 -20.59 -16.92
CA GLU A 830 -42.03 -21.26 -15.79
C GLU A 830 -41.72 -22.73 -16.09
N ALA A 831 -42.60 -23.43 -16.82
CA ALA A 831 -42.35 -24.78 -17.27
C ALA A 831 -41.14 -24.86 -18.23
N MET A 832 -40.97 -23.88 -19.13
CA MET A 832 -39.78 -23.81 -19.99
C MET A 832 -38.50 -23.51 -19.19
N MET A 833 -38.59 -22.66 -18.16
CA MET A 833 -37.48 -22.43 -17.22
C MET A 833 -37.11 -23.71 -16.47
N TRP A 834 -38.11 -24.49 -16.05
CA TRP A 834 -37.95 -25.77 -15.39
C TRP A 834 -37.28 -26.81 -16.29
N VAL A 835 -37.73 -26.94 -17.55
CA VAL A 835 -37.12 -27.86 -18.53
C VAL A 835 -35.67 -27.50 -18.78
N ASN A 836 -35.37 -26.21 -19.00
CA ASN A 836 -34.00 -25.75 -19.17
C ASN A 836 -33.13 -26.11 -17.96
N GLY A 837 -33.69 -25.97 -16.75
CA GLY A 837 -32.99 -26.34 -15.55
C GLY A 837 -32.74 -27.84 -15.40
N ARG A 838 -33.76 -28.67 -15.68
CA ARG A 838 -33.65 -30.12 -15.71
C ARG A 838 -32.57 -30.59 -16.70
N ARG A 839 -32.57 -30.06 -17.92
CA ARG A 839 -31.58 -30.42 -18.96
C ARG A 839 -30.15 -30.13 -18.51
N ARG A 840 -29.94 -29.03 -17.77
CA ARG A 840 -28.63 -28.67 -17.20
C ARG A 840 -28.23 -29.57 -16.04
N ALA A 841 -29.16 -29.88 -15.14
CA ALA A 841 -28.91 -30.81 -14.03
C ALA A 841 -28.50 -32.21 -14.52
N LYS A 842 -29.17 -32.76 -15.54
CA LYS A 842 -28.77 -34.05 -16.16
C LYS A 842 -27.32 -34.02 -16.69
N ARG A 843 -26.94 -32.95 -17.39
CA ARG A 843 -25.57 -32.77 -17.94
C ARG A 843 -24.51 -32.65 -16.86
N LEU A 844 -24.84 -32.00 -15.74
CA LEU A 844 -23.95 -31.95 -14.61
C LEU A 844 -23.61 -33.36 -14.12
N VAL A 845 -24.63 -34.21 -13.93
CA VAL A 845 -24.45 -35.59 -13.47
C VAL A 845 -23.55 -36.37 -14.43
N GLU A 846 -23.82 -36.30 -15.74
CA GLU A 846 -22.99 -36.93 -16.78
C GLU A 846 -21.54 -36.45 -16.71
N ALA A 847 -21.32 -35.15 -16.56
CA ALA A 847 -19.99 -34.59 -16.57
C ALA A 847 -19.20 -34.87 -15.27
N LEU A 848 -19.87 -34.89 -14.11
CA LEU A 848 -19.26 -35.31 -12.85
C LEU A 848 -18.89 -36.81 -12.87
N ALA A 849 -19.68 -37.64 -13.54
CA ALA A 849 -19.37 -39.06 -13.74
C ALA A 849 -18.15 -39.24 -14.65
N ALA A 850 -18.07 -38.51 -15.77
CA ALA A 850 -16.93 -38.56 -16.69
C ALA A 850 -15.62 -38.07 -16.04
N GLU A 851 -15.67 -37.03 -15.21
CA GLU A 851 -14.49 -36.54 -14.48
C GLU A 851 -13.97 -37.58 -13.46
N LYS A 852 -14.85 -38.25 -12.70
CA LYS A 852 -14.44 -39.33 -11.79
C LYS A 852 -13.77 -40.49 -12.51
N GLN A 853 -14.22 -40.81 -13.73
CA GLN A 853 -13.66 -41.87 -14.55
C GLN A 853 -12.26 -41.50 -15.08
N ALA A 854 -12.08 -40.24 -15.49
CA ALA A 854 -10.78 -39.71 -15.92
C ALA A 854 -9.75 -39.68 -14.77
N ASP A 855 -10.15 -39.20 -13.58
CA ASP A 855 -9.27 -39.14 -12.40
C ASP A 855 -8.81 -40.55 -11.97
N SER A 856 -9.68 -41.58 -12.10
CA SER A 856 -9.34 -42.98 -11.79
C SER A 856 -8.34 -43.63 -12.76
N LEU A 857 -8.33 -43.20 -14.02
CA LEU A 857 -7.41 -43.69 -15.06
C LEU A 857 -6.00 -43.09 -14.90
N THR A 858 -5.89 -41.85 -14.40
CA THR A 858 -4.61 -41.21 -14.08
C THR A 858 -3.93 -41.80 -12.84
N VAL A 859 -4.70 -42.29 -11.85
CA VAL A 859 -4.15 -42.96 -10.66
C VAL A 859 -3.57 -44.33 -11.03
N THR A 860 -4.26 -45.09 -11.89
CA THR A 860 -3.78 -46.40 -12.38
C THR A 860 -2.55 -46.29 -13.28
N GLN A 861 -2.40 -45.21 -14.05
CA GLN A 861 -1.17 -44.96 -14.82
C GLN A 861 0.04 -44.56 -13.96
N LYS A 862 -0.17 -43.90 -12.81
CA LYS A 862 0.92 -43.63 -11.84
C LYS A 862 1.39 -44.90 -11.13
N GLU A 863 0.50 -45.86 -10.85
CA GLU A 863 0.87 -47.15 -10.26
C GLU A 863 1.60 -48.07 -11.27
N ALA A 864 1.31 -47.95 -12.57
CA ALA A 864 2.01 -48.70 -13.61
C ALA A 864 3.41 -48.16 -13.97
N GLY A 865 3.73 -46.91 -13.60
CA GLY A 865 5.01 -46.25 -13.93
C GLY A 865 6.12 -46.39 -12.88
N VAL A 866 5.93 -47.22 -11.85
CA VAL A 866 6.94 -47.48 -10.79
C VAL A 866 7.74 -48.77 -11.06
N THR A 867 7.52 -49.42 -12.19
CA THR A 867 8.37 -50.50 -12.69
C THR A 867 8.74 -50.26 -14.15
N GLU A 868 9.74 -49.41 -14.38
CA GLU A 868 10.80 -49.58 -15.40
C GLU A 868 11.99 -48.66 -15.12
#